data_AF-A0A931TJJ5-F1
#
_entry.id   AF-A0A931TJJ5-F1
#
_cell.length_a   1.000
_cell.length_b   1.000
_cell.length_c   1.000
_cell.angle_alpha   90.00
_cell.angle_beta   90.00
_cell.angle_gamma   90.00
#
_symmetry.space_group_name_H-M   'P 1'
#
loop_
_entity.id
_entity.type
_entity.pdbx_description
1 polymer ?
#
loop_
_entity_poly.entity_id
_entity_poly.type
_entity_poly.pdbx_seq_one_letter_code
_entity_poly.pdbx_strand_id
1 'polypeptide(L)'
;MYKSIYVPVDNSDYSNRASACAIALGKAFSAKLVGCHVYAASLHDYRFRQMEYTLPEEYLDEVELERQRKIHDSLITMGLKLISDSYLDGMSRLCVESGLAFEPRMMDGKHHVEILKDLAGSEHDLVVIGALGIGRARDSVIGSVCERVARQCDRDVWVVKHVPESGPELGDAERDTILVGIDGSPQSFGALMTASELARAFGKKVEAIAVYDPYLHYSVFNGIVNVLTEQAAKVFRFEEQNQLHEEIIDTGLAQIYQSHLEVSERMGSEMGIAIKKTLLDGKPFQKILDHARKTNPWLIVLGRIGVHSPKDEKALGSNVENVLRAATCDVLLSTRLEVPRLDVRAEETVRWTPEAEERMKRVPEQVKGIARTGVLRLALEKGHSVVTSAVIDEAMDRFMPKSASTATKALAEAVALERAKSRPVSMCRACGVAATQSDPVRCTVCGASDFEVISPEMIEKIAAVEGGLEEETTYDGRKLRWTEDARRGLWTMKNAYQRRRVKARVEKRARMMRLDAITLEFARQVIEEETGAPLEIQAPSGEKAATGTGSDAKLVARDDKKNPLISTFDWTDEAAQRIFRVPAGFMRSQTQARIEELARERAAATIDLALVEEGIEFGKRMMAEMIASYSAPGAGAATPARDSAAASSTASAPADGNAGGYLNEVT
;
A
#
# COMPACT_ATOMS: atom_id res chain seq x y z
N MET A 1 -1.44 -32.41 15.84
CA MET A 1 -2.27 -31.27 15.44
C MET A 1 -3.66 -31.43 16.03
N TYR A 2 -4.59 -32.08 15.33
CA TYR A 2 -5.94 -32.37 15.83
C TYR A 2 -6.01 -33.76 16.46
N LYS A 3 -6.70 -33.88 17.60
CA LYS A 3 -6.93 -35.14 18.32
C LYS A 3 -8.37 -35.63 18.14
N SER A 4 -9.32 -34.70 18.01
CA SER A 4 -10.73 -35.03 17.79
C SER A 4 -11.36 -34.14 16.72
N ILE A 5 -11.99 -34.77 15.73
CA ILE A 5 -12.61 -34.11 14.57
C ILE A 5 -14.12 -34.34 14.61
N TYR A 6 -14.88 -33.25 14.58
CA TYR A 6 -16.35 -33.24 14.60
C TYR A 6 -16.91 -33.01 13.19
N VAL A 7 -17.81 -33.87 12.74
CA VAL A 7 -18.29 -33.91 11.34
C VAL A 7 -19.82 -33.96 11.32
N PRO A 8 -20.48 -32.84 10.99
CA PRO A 8 -21.91 -32.84 10.70
C PRO A 8 -22.21 -33.58 9.40
N VAL A 9 -23.06 -34.60 9.49
CA VAL A 9 -23.47 -35.44 8.36
C VAL A 9 -24.91 -35.17 7.95
N ASP A 10 -25.22 -35.14 6.66
CA ASP A 10 -26.60 -35.08 6.13
C ASP A 10 -26.79 -35.83 4.80
N ASN A 11 -25.80 -36.64 4.41
CA ASN A 11 -25.73 -37.41 3.17
C ASN A 11 -25.78 -36.57 1.87
N SER A 12 -25.61 -35.25 1.95
CA SER A 12 -25.35 -34.43 0.77
C SER A 12 -23.95 -34.66 0.21
N ASP A 13 -23.73 -34.32 -1.05
CA ASP A 13 -22.41 -34.46 -1.71
C ASP A 13 -21.28 -33.78 -0.92
N TYR A 14 -21.54 -32.58 -0.41
CA TYR A 14 -20.58 -31.81 0.38
C TYR A 14 -20.32 -32.43 1.76
N SER A 15 -21.34 -32.99 2.40
CA SER A 15 -21.21 -33.68 3.68
C SER A 15 -20.46 -35.00 3.56
N ASN A 16 -20.71 -35.76 2.49
CA ASN A 16 -19.98 -36.99 2.18
C ASN A 16 -18.51 -36.67 1.88
N ARG A 17 -18.25 -35.59 1.13
CA ARG A 17 -16.90 -35.08 0.91
C ARG A 17 -16.24 -34.62 2.21
N ALA A 18 -16.97 -33.94 3.10
CA ALA A 18 -16.47 -33.55 4.43
C ALA A 18 -16.07 -34.76 5.28
N SER A 19 -16.85 -35.84 5.23
CA SER A 19 -16.52 -37.12 5.88
C SER A 19 -15.22 -37.71 5.33
N ALA A 20 -15.04 -37.71 4.01
CA ALA A 20 -13.81 -38.18 3.38
C ALA A 20 -12.57 -37.34 3.78
N CYS A 21 -12.69 -36.00 3.78
CA CYS A 21 -11.62 -35.10 4.24
C CYS A 21 -11.29 -35.35 5.72
N ALA A 22 -12.30 -35.53 6.57
CA ALA A 22 -12.12 -35.83 8.00
C ALA A 22 -11.43 -37.18 8.23
N ILE A 23 -11.72 -38.20 7.43
CA ILE A 23 -11.03 -39.50 7.48
C ILE A 23 -9.57 -39.36 7.06
N ALA A 24 -9.27 -38.59 6.01
CA ALA A 24 -7.90 -38.33 5.59
C ALA A 24 -7.10 -37.63 6.71
N LEU A 25 -7.71 -36.65 7.39
CA LEU A 25 -7.13 -36.01 8.57
C LEU A 25 -6.98 -36.98 9.75
N GLY A 26 -7.99 -37.81 9.99
CA GLY A 26 -7.98 -38.85 11.02
C GLY A 26 -6.81 -39.81 10.85
N LYS A 27 -6.57 -40.29 9.63
CA LYS A 27 -5.41 -41.13 9.30
C LYS A 27 -4.09 -40.40 9.50
N ALA A 28 -3.98 -39.17 8.99
CA ALA A 28 -2.74 -38.40 9.06
C ALA A 28 -2.33 -38.02 10.49
N PHE A 29 -3.30 -37.75 11.37
CA PHE A 29 -3.06 -37.26 12.73
C PHE A 29 -3.45 -38.25 13.83
N SER A 30 -3.91 -39.45 13.49
CA SER A 30 -4.45 -40.44 14.44
C SER A 30 -5.57 -39.85 15.31
N ALA A 31 -6.44 -39.05 14.71
CA ALA A 31 -7.52 -38.36 15.41
C ALA A 31 -8.78 -39.24 15.53
N LYS A 32 -9.52 -39.05 16.62
CA LYS A 32 -10.87 -39.62 16.80
C LYS A 32 -11.88 -38.82 15.97
N LEU A 33 -12.82 -39.51 15.35
CA LEU A 33 -13.88 -38.91 14.54
C LEU A 33 -15.20 -38.97 15.30
N VAL A 34 -15.94 -37.86 15.27
CA VAL A 34 -17.29 -37.77 15.84
C VAL A 34 -18.23 -37.34 14.72
N GLY A 35 -19.13 -38.22 14.33
CA GLY A 35 -20.16 -37.91 13.34
C GLY A 35 -21.41 -37.41 14.05
N CYS A 36 -22.01 -36.31 13.59
CA CYS A 36 -23.24 -35.81 14.18
C CYS A 36 -24.35 -35.61 13.15
N HIS A 37 -25.58 -35.94 13.53
CA HIS A 37 -26.77 -35.51 12.80
C HIS A 37 -27.80 -34.91 13.75
N VAL A 38 -28.36 -33.76 13.36
CA VAL A 38 -29.46 -33.12 14.09
C VAL A 38 -30.72 -33.28 13.26
N TYR A 39 -31.72 -33.95 13.81
CA TYR A 39 -33.06 -34.02 13.21
C TYR A 39 -34.00 -33.04 13.93
N ALA A 40 -35.14 -32.72 13.30
CA ALA A 40 -36.03 -31.65 13.73
C ALA A 40 -37.45 -32.16 14.06
N ALA A 41 -37.56 -33.24 14.83
CA ALA A 41 -38.85 -33.86 15.14
C ALA A 41 -39.73 -32.90 15.96
N SER A 42 -39.16 -32.28 16.99
CA SER A 42 -39.81 -31.27 17.82
C SER A 42 -40.36 -30.07 17.02
N LEU A 43 -39.63 -29.61 16.00
CA LEU A 43 -40.07 -28.51 15.13
C LEU A 43 -41.20 -28.95 14.18
N HIS A 44 -41.19 -30.20 13.75
CA HIS A 44 -42.24 -30.78 12.92
C HIS A 44 -43.54 -30.93 13.71
N ASP A 45 -43.49 -31.42 14.96
CA ASP A 45 -44.66 -31.51 15.85
C ASP A 45 -45.29 -30.13 16.08
N TYR A 46 -44.47 -29.10 16.31
CA TYR A 46 -44.98 -27.73 16.45
C TYR A 46 -45.75 -27.24 15.22
N ARG A 47 -45.27 -27.53 14.00
CA ARG A 47 -45.96 -27.16 12.75
C ARG A 47 -47.23 -27.96 12.52
N PHE A 48 -47.21 -29.26 12.86
CA PHE A 48 -48.41 -30.09 12.82
C PHE A 48 -49.52 -29.49 13.67
N ARG A 49 -49.22 -29.10 14.92
CA ARG A 49 -50.20 -28.45 15.82
C ARG A 49 -50.75 -27.14 15.26
N GLN A 50 -49.91 -26.35 14.59
CA GLN A 50 -50.37 -25.12 13.93
C GLN A 50 -51.29 -25.39 12.74
N MET A 51 -51.23 -26.57 12.12
CA MET A 51 -52.06 -26.93 10.97
C MET A 51 -53.39 -27.59 11.36
N GLU A 52 -53.58 -27.95 12.63
CA GLU A 52 -54.77 -28.68 13.08
C GLU A 52 -56.08 -27.98 12.68
N TYR A 53 -56.13 -26.64 12.70
CA TYR A 53 -57.33 -25.87 12.31
C TYR A 53 -57.69 -25.98 10.81
N THR A 54 -56.78 -26.48 9.98
CA THR A 54 -57.00 -26.68 8.53
C THR A 54 -57.48 -28.08 8.18
N LEU A 55 -57.57 -28.98 9.17
CA LEU A 55 -58.02 -30.35 8.96
C LEU A 55 -59.54 -30.38 8.68
N PRO A 56 -60.02 -31.34 7.85
CA PRO A 56 -61.45 -31.57 7.65
C PRO A 56 -62.21 -31.75 8.97
N GLU A 57 -63.51 -31.37 9.01
CA GLU A 57 -64.34 -31.40 10.23
C GLU A 57 -64.34 -32.76 10.95
N GLU A 58 -64.28 -33.86 10.20
CA GLU A 58 -64.21 -35.23 10.74
C GLU A 58 -62.98 -35.51 11.61
N TYR A 59 -61.94 -34.67 11.52
CA TYR A 59 -60.68 -34.77 12.27
C TYR A 59 -60.51 -33.67 13.34
N LEU A 60 -61.46 -32.75 13.49
CA LEU A 60 -61.38 -31.64 14.45
C LEU A 60 -61.89 -32.00 15.86
N ASP A 61 -62.38 -33.22 16.07
CA ASP A 61 -62.72 -33.72 17.39
C ASP A 61 -61.47 -33.88 18.27
N GLU A 62 -61.51 -33.36 19.50
CA GLU A 62 -60.32 -33.31 20.38
C GLU A 62 -59.75 -34.70 20.70
N VAL A 63 -60.60 -35.74 20.78
CA VAL A 63 -60.14 -37.12 21.04
C VAL A 63 -59.35 -37.65 19.85
N GLU A 64 -59.83 -37.37 18.63
CA GLU A 64 -59.15 -37.78 17.41
C GLU A 64 -57.89 -36.93 17.15
N LEU A 65 -57.90 -35.62 17.46
CA LEU A 65 -56.70 -34.77 17.42
C LEU A 65 -55.61 -35.27 18.38
N GLU A 66 -55.96 -35.61 19.63
CA GLU A 66 -54.99 -36.14 20.59
C GLU A 66 -54.39 -37.46 20.11
N ARG A 67 -55.21 -38.33 19.51
CA ARG A 67 -54.76 -39.57 18.90
C ARG A 67 -53.83 -39.31 17.72
N GLN A 68 -54.17 -38.39 16.82
CA GLN A 68 -53.34 -38.01 15.68
C GLN A 68 -52.01 -37.43 16.13
N ARG A 69 -51.98 -36.53 17.12
CA ARG A 69 -50.74 -35.99 17.71
C ARG A 69 -49.81 -37.11 18.17
N LYS A 70 -50.31 -38.07 18.95
CA LYS A 70 -49.52 -39.21 19.45
C LYS A 70 -48.98 -40.10 18.33
N ILE A 71 -49.82 -40.42 17.34
CA ILE A 71 -49.42 -41.27 16.20
C ILE A 71 -48.37 -40.55 15.36
N HIS A 72 -48.63 -39.29 15.01
CA HIS A 72 -47.75 -38.47 14.18
C HIS A 72 -46.39 -38.24 14.85
N ASP A 73 -46.37 -37.84 16.13
CA ASP A 73 -45.13 -37.64 16.88
C ASP A 73 -44.29 -38.92 16.94
N SER A 74 -44.92 -40.07 17.20
CA SER A 74 -44.24 -41.36 17.21
C SER A 74 -43.68 -41.74 15.84
N LEU A 75 -44.47 -41.63 14.77
CA LEU A 75 -44.06 -41.99 13.41
C LEU A 75 -42.95 -41.08 12.88
N ILE A 76 -43.09 -39.77 13.04
CA ILE A 76 -42.09 -38.79 12.57
C ILE A 76 -40.81 -38.90 13.39
N THR A 77 -40.89 -39.02 14.71
CA THR A 77 -39.71 -39.19 15.55
C THR A 77 -38.97 -40.49 15.20
N MET A 78 -39.69 -41.61 15.03
CA MET A 78 -39.08 -42.88 14.63
C MET A 78 -38.45 -42.79 13.23
N GLY A 79 -39.18 -42.23 12.26
CA GLY A 79 -38.72 -42.08 10.88
C GLY A 79 -37.49 -41.20 10.77
N LEU A 80 -37.49 -40.03 11.41
CA LEU A 80 -36.34 -39.12 11.42
C LEU A 80 -35.13 -39.72 12.13
N LYS A 81 -35.32 -40.46 13.23
CA LYS A 81 -34.23 -41.19 13.90
C LYS A 81 -33.61 -42.24 13.00
N LEU A 82 -34.42 -43.04 12.30
CA LEU A 82 -33.92 -44.06 11.35
C LEU A 82 -33.12 -43.44 10.20
N ILE A 83 -33.60 -42.32 9.64
CA ILE A 83 -32.88 -41.57 8.61
C ILE A 83 -31.54 -41.05 9.16
N SER A 84 -31.57 -40.48 10.36
CA SER A 84 -30.37 -39.96 11.04
C SER A 84 -29.33 -41.06 11.29
N ASP A 85 -29.79 -42.24 11.72
CA ASP A 85 -28.95 -43.41 11.98
C ASP A 85 -28.29 -43.89 10.69
N SER A 86 -29.05 -43.95 9.58
CA SER A 86 -28.53 -44.28 8.26
C SER A 86 -27.40 -43.34 7.79
N TYR A 87 -27.53 -42.04 8.05
CA TYR A 87 -26.49 -41.07 7.70
C TYR A 87 -25.21 -41.26 8.54
N LEU A 88 -25.35 -41.57 9.83
CA LEU A 88 -24.23 -41.84 10.72
C LEU A 88 -23.55 -43.17 10.41
N ASP A 89 -24.32 -44.19 10.02
CA ASP A 89 -23.81 -45.51 9.65
C ASP A 89 -22.88 -45.45 8.42
N GLY A 90 -23.21 -44.62 7.42
CA GLY A 90 -22.33 -44.37 6.28
C GLY A 90 -20.93 -43.92 6.69
N MET A 91 -20.83 -42.93 7.57
CA MET A 91 -19.55 -42.45 8.10
C MET A 91 -18.88 -43.48 9.03
N SER A 92 -19.67 -44.18 9.85
CA SER A 92 -19.19 -45.24 10.75
C SER A 92 -18.42 -46.31 9.99
N ARG A 93 -19.00 -46.84 8.91
CA ARG A 93 -18.36 -47.85 8.05
C ARG A 93 -17.02 -47.37 7.50
N LEU A 94 -16.97 -46.15 6.96
CA LEU A 94 -15.75 -45.57 6.42
C LEU A 94 -14.65 -45.40 7.50
N CYS A 95 -15.04 -45.08 8.74
CA CYS A 95 -14.11 -45.00 9.86
C CYS A 95 -13.56 -46.38 10.25
N VAL A 96 -14.43 -47.39 10.32
CA VAL A 96 -14.05 -48.78 10.63
C VAL A 96 -13.11 -49.35 9.58
N GLU A 97 -13.43 -49.19 8.30
CA GLU A 97 -12.56 -49.59 7.16
C GLU A 97 -11.20 -48.88 7.21
N SER A 98 -11.17 -47.67 7.75
CA SER A 98 -9.97 -46.85 7.92
C SER A 98 -9.23 -47.08 9.23
N GLY A 99 -9.72 -47.95 10.11
CA GLY A 99 -9.12 -48.22 11.43
C GLY A 99 -9.19 -47.05 12.42
N LEU A 100 -10.16 -46.13 12.26
CA LEU A 100 -10.31 -44.94 13.09
C LEU A 100 -11.40 -45.11 14.14
N ALA A 101 -11.20 -44.53 15.32
CA ALA A 101 -12.22 -44.47 16.37
C ALA A 101 -13.36 -43.53 15.94
N PHE A 102 -14.60 -44.02 16.01
CA PHE A 102 -15.80 -43.27 15.63
C PHE A 102 -16.80 -43.19 16.78
N GLU A 103 -17.38 -42.01 17.00
CA GLU A 103 -18.49 -41.80 17.93
C GLU A 103 -19.67 -41.13 17.20
N PRO A 104 -20.84 -41.81 17.12
CA PRO A 104 -22.04 -41.19 16.56
C PRO A 104 -22.76 -40.31 17.59
N ARG A 105 -23.23 -39.14 17.14
CA ARG A 105 -24.05 -38.20 17.91
C ARG A 105 -25.35 -37.90 17.18
N MET A 106 -26.47 -38.12 17.85
CA MET A 106 -27.80 -37.84 17.30
C MET A 106 -28.55 -36.92 18.26
N MET A 107 -29.08 -35.81 17.74
CA MET A 107 -29.75 -34.77 18.54
C MET A 107 -31.07 -34.35 17.89
N ASP A 108 -32.06 -33.97 18.69
CA ASP A 108 -33.31 -33.34 18.23
C ASP A 108 -33.24 -31.83 18.46
N GLY A 109 -33.58 -31.06 17.44
CA GLY A 109 -33.84 -29.63 17.57
C GLY A 109 -33.46 -28.86 16.31
N LYS A 110 -33.04 -27.62 16.51
CA LYS A 110 -32.61 -26.76 15.41
C LYS A 110 -31.13 -27.00 15.11
N HIS A 111 -30.84 -27.56 13.94
CA HIS A 111 -29.50 -27.94 13.46
C HIS A 111 -28.30 -27.16 14.04
N HIS A 112 -28.08 -25.91 13.64
CA HIS A 112 -26.93 -25.13 14.13
C HIS A 112 -26.91 -24.89 15.65
N VAL A 113 -28.08 -24.83 16.30
CA VAL A 113 -28.18 -24.60 17.76
C VAL A 113 -27.67 -25.82 18.50
N GLU A 114 -28.17 -27.01 18.16
CA GLU A 114 -27.73 -28.24 18.82
C GLU A 114 -26.28 -28.59 18.47
N ILE A 115 -25.83 -28.35 17.24
CA ILE A 115 -24.41 -28.52 16.86
C ILE A 115 -23.51 -27.64 17.73
N LEU A 116 -23.82 -26.34 17.86
CA LEU A 116 -23.00 -25.42 18.65
C LEU A 116 -23.05 -25.74 20.15
N LYS A 117 -24.20 -26.22 20.64
CA LYS A 117 -24.37 -26.65 22.03
C LYS A 117 -23.56 -27.90 22.34
N ASP A 118 -23.55 -28.89 21.46
CA ASP A 118 -22.71 -30.09 21.61
C ASP A 118 -21.22 -29.72 21.55
N LEU A 119 -20.83 -28.86 20.60
CA LEU A 119 -19.46 -28.35 20.49
C LEU A 119 -19.01 -27.63 21.77
N ALA A 120 -19.84 -26.77 22.34
CA ALA A 120 -19.53 -26.05 23.58
C ALA A 120 -19.34 -26.97 24.79
N GLY A 121 -19.98 -28.15 24.81
CA GLY A 121 -19.84 -29.15 25.87
C GLY A 121 -18.77 -30.22 25.60
N SER A 122 -18.05 -30.12 24.48
CA SER A 122 -17.09 -31.12 24.01
C SER A 122 -15.65 -30.61 24.03
N GLU A 123 -14.68 -31.49 23.83
CA GLU A 123 -13.25 -31.16 23.68
C GLU A 123 -12.78 -31.36 22.23
N HIS A 124 -13.67 -31.17 21.25
CA HIS A 124 -13.31 -31.33 19.83
C HIS A 124 -12.38 -30.21 19.36
N ASP A 125 -11.41 -30.49 18.49
CA ASP A 125 -10.42 -29.48 18.07
C ASP A 125 -10.77 -28.83 16.72
N LEU A 126 -11.45 -29.58 15.85
CA LEU A 126 -11.76 -29.20 14.47
C LEU A 126 -13.19 -29.61 14.11
N VAL A 127 -13.93 -28.71 13.47
CA VAL A 127 -15.19 -29.01 12.79
C VAL A 127 -14.95 -29.10 11.29
N VAL A 128 -15.31 -30.22 10.67
CA VAL A 128 -15.30 -30.36 9.20
C VAL A 128 -16.74 -30.43 8.72
N ILE A 129 -17.18 -29.43 7.96
CA ILE A 129 -18.58 -29.27 7.56
C ILE A 129 -18.69 -28.99 6.06
N GLY A 130 -19.67 -29.62 5.41
CA GLY A 130 -20.01 -29.33 4.01
C GLY A 130 -20.61 -27.93 3.86
N ALA A 131 -20.24 -27.24 2.78
CA ALA A 131 -20.73 -25.88 2.50
C ALA A 131 -22.24 -25.84 2.26
N LEU A 132 -22.81 -26.88 1.64
CA LEU A 132 -24.23 -26.97 1.30
C LEU A 132 -24.80 -28.30 1.78
N GLY A 133 -26.04 -28.27 2.29
CA GLY A 133 -26.76 -29.48 2.73
C GLY A 133 -27.74 -30.00 1.70
N ILE A 134 -28.47 -31.06 2.06
CA ILE A 134 -29.42 -31.76 1.18
C ILE A 134 -30.59 -30.87 0.73
N GLY A 135 -30.99 -29.90 1.55
CA GLY A 135 -32.07 -28.94 1.26
C GLY A 135 -31.61 -27.67 0.52
N ARG A 136 -30.47 -27.71 -0.18
CA ARG A 136 -29.92 -26.52 -0.88
C ARG A 136 -30.86 -26.03 -1.99
N ALA A 137 -31.03 -24.71 -2.09
CA ALA A 137 -31.61 -24.09 -3.27
C ALA A 137 -30.54 -23.98 -4.38
N ARG A 138 -30.96 -23.99 -5.65
CA ARG A 138 -30.07 -24.07 -6.84
C ARG A 138 -28.92 -23.04 -6.82
N ASP A 139 -29.18 -21.81 -6.39
CA ASP A 139 -28.21 -20.71 -6.40
C ASP A 139 -27.56 -20.45 -5.02
N SER A 140 -27.66 -21.40 -4.09
CA SER A 140 -27.05 -21.27 -2.77
C SER A 140 -25.54 -21.43 -2.84
N VAL A 141 -24.80 -20.43 -2.36
CA VAL A 141 -23.33 -20.50 -2.29
C VAL A 141 -22.84 -21.11 -0.97
N ILE A 142 -23.59 -20.89 0.12
CA ILE A 142 -23.32 -21.46 1.44
C ILE A 142 -24.65 -21.74 2.16
N GLY A 143 -24.69 -22.86 2.89
CA GLY A 143 -25.85 -23.33 3.63
C GLY A 143 -25.99 -22.58 4.95
N SER A 144 -27.24 -22.36 5.38
CA SER A 144 -27.54 -21.60 6.60
C SER A 144 -26.98 -22.24 7.88
N VAL A 145 -26.91 -23.58 7.94
CA VAL A 145 -26.30 -24.31 9.06
C VAL A 145 -24.79 -24.10 9.07
N CYS A 146 -24.13 -24.34 7.93
CA CYS A 146 -22.69 -24.12 7.77
C CYS A 146 -22.29 -22.69 8.14
N GLU A 147 -23.01 -21.69 7.63
CA GLU A 147 -22.68 -20.28 7.88
C GLU A 147 -22.77 -19.91 9.37
N ARG A 148 -23.82 -20.36 10.06
CA ARG A 148 -24.02 -20.07 11.48
C ARG A 148 -23.01 -20.80 12.36
N VAL A 149 -22.73 -22.07 12.06
CA VAL A 149 -21.70 -22.84 12.77
C VAL A 149 -20.33 -22.19 12.58
N ALA A 150 -19.92 -21.91 11.34
CA ALA A 150 -18.63 -21.27 11.07
C ALA A 150 -18.49 -19.91 11.77
N ARG A 151 -19.55 -19.09 11.80
CA ARG A 151 -19.55 -17.76 12.44
C ARG A 151 -19.46 -17.83 13.97
N GLN A 152 -20.09 -18.82 14.61
CA GLN A 152 -20.25 -18.87 16.07
C GLN A 152 -19.33 -19.87 16.78
N CYS A 153 -18.73 -20.82 16.04
CA CYS A 153 -17.82 -21.79 16.60
C CYS A 153 -16.53 -21.13 17.11
N ASP A 154 -16.02 -21.62 18.24
CA ASP A 154 -14.81 -21.18 18.92
C ASP A 154 -13.58 -22.05 18.61
N ARG A 155 -13.74 -23.01 17.69
CA ARG A 155 -12.71 -23.97 17.24
C ARG A 155 -12.35 -23.72 15.79
N ASP A 156 -11.37 -24.49 15.30
CA ASP A 156 -11.05 -24.51 13.88
C ASP A 156 -12.26 -25.05 13.09
N VAL A 157 -12.56 -24.44 11.95
CA VAL A 157 -13.67 -24.86 11.07
C VAL A 157 -13.17 -25.00 9.64
N TRP A 158 -13.15 -26.24 9.14
CA TRP A 158 -12.94 -26.55 7.72
C TRP A 158 -14.29 -26.61 7.02
N VAL A 159 -14.53 -25.66 6.12
CA VAL A 159 -15.71 -25.64 5.24
C VAL A 159 -15.35 -26.22 3.88
N VAL A 160 -15.93 -27.38 3.59
CA VAL A 160 -15.72 -28.14 2.37
C VAL A 160 -16.64 -27.63 1.28
N LYS A 161 -16.04 -27.05 0.24
CA LYS A 161 -16.71 -26.38 -0.88
C LYS A 161 -16.43 -27.04 -2.22
N HIS A 162 -15.35 -27.79 -2.33
CA HIS A 162 -15.00 -28.48 -3.55
C HIS A 162 -15.46 -29.93 -3.51
N VAL A 163 -16.39 -30.28 -4.40
CA VAL A 163 -16.80 -31.67 -4.67
C VAL A 163 -16.25 -32.04 -6.06
N PRO A 164 -15.27 -32.94 -6.16
CA PRO A 164 -14.67 -33.28 -7.44
C PRO A 164 -15.62 -34.13 -8.29
N GLU A 165 -15.79 -33.78 -9.57
CA GLU A 165 -16.67 -34.48 -10.52
C GLU A 165 -16.16 -35.89 -10.89
N SER A 166 -14.83 -36.09 -10.84
CA SER A 166 -14.15 -37.34 -11.27
C SER A 166 -13.72 -38.24 -10.09
N GLY A 167 -14.32 -38.05 -8.92
CA GLY A 167 -13.99 -38.78 -7.69
C GLY A 167 -12.89 -38.12 -6.83
N PRO A 168 -12.74 -38.52 -5.56
CA PRO A 168 -11.92 -37.81 -4.56
C PRO A 168 -10.43 -37.71 -4.90
N GLU A 169 -9.87 -38.72 -5.57
CA GLU A 169 -8.42 -38.88 -5.73
C GLU A 169 -7.85 -38.08 -6.93
N LEU A 170 -8.60 -37.98 -8.05
CA LEU A 170 -8.13 -37.24 -9.23
C LEU A 170 -8.25 -35.71 -9.07
N GLY A 171 -9.34 -35.22 -8.48
CA GLY A 171 -9.57 -33.77 -8.36
C GLY A 171 -8.64 -33.06 -7.37
N ASP A 172 -8.09 -33.77 -6.39
CA ASP A 172 -7.16 -33.22 -5.40
C ASP A 172 -5.69 -33.26 -5.84
N ALA A 173 -5.36 -34.06 -6.87
CA ALA A 173 -4.00 -34.18 -7.38
C ALA A 173 -3.56 -32.92 -8.14
N GLU A 174 -4.49 -32.24 -8.82
CA GLU A 174 -4.22 -30.98 -9.55
C GLU A 174 -4.08 -29.76 -8.63
N ARG A 175 -4.56 -29.87 -7.38
CA ARG A 175 -4.57 -28.79 -6.39
C ARG A 175 -3.48 -29.06 -5.35
N ASP A 176 -2.29 -28.53 -5.57
CA ASP A 176 -1.10 -28.85 -4.77
C ASP A 176 -0.74 -27.80 -3.71
N THR A 177 -1.46 -26.67 -3.66
CA THR A 177 -1.06 -25.49 -2.88
C THR A 177 -2.09 -25.14 -1.79
N ILE A 178 -1.61 -24.86 -0.59
CA ILE A 178 -2.37 -24.25 0.51
C ILE A 178 -2.07 -22.75 0.52
N LEU A 179 -3.11 -21.93 0.37
CA LEU A 179 -3.01 -20.48 0.39
C LEU A 179 -3.32 -19.96 1.79
N VAL A 180 -2.42 -19.17 2.39
CA VAL A 180 -2.57 -18.68 3.77
C VAL A 180 -2.60 -17.15 3.79
N GLY A 181 -3.66 -16.57 4.37
CA GLY A 181 -3.74 -15.12 4.53
C GLY A 181 -2.92 -14.62 5.71
N ILE A 182 -2.00 -13.69 5.45
CA ILE A 182 -1.11 -13.08 6.44
C ILE A 182 -1.39 -11.58 6.56
N ASP A 183 -1.77 -11.15 7.76
CA ASP A 183 -1.99 -9.74 8.10
C ASP A 183 -1.13 -9.27 9.30
N GLY A 184 -0.26 -10.15 9.82
CA GLY A 184 0.59 -9.87 10.97
C GLY A 184 -0.07 -10.11 12.32
N SER A 185 -1.35 -10.47 12.37
CA SER A 185 -2.03 -10.84 13.61
C SER A 185 -1.59 -12.22 14.12
N PRO A 186 -1.70 -12.49 15.43
CA PRO A 186 -1.38 -13.81 15.97
C PRO A 186 -2.22 -14.95 15.35
N GLN A 187 -3.46 -14.70 14.95
CA GLN A 187 -4.27 -15.71 14.26
C GLN A 187 -3.82 -15.97 12.83
N SER A 188 -3.27 -14.96 12.12
CA SER A 188 -2.71 -15.18 10.80
C SER A 188 -1.43 -16.02 10.83
N PHE A 189 -0.57 -15.83 11.84
CA PHE A 189 0.58 -16.69 12.06
C PHE A 189 0.16 -18.08 12.58
N GLY A 190 -0.87 -18.17 13.41
CA GLY A 190 -1.46 -19.46 13.80
C GLY A 190 -2.00 -20.25 12.61
N ALA A 191 -2.68 -19.56 11.68
CA ALA A 191 -3.13 -20.12 10.41
C ALA A 191 -1.95 -20.62 9.55
N LEU A 192 -0.82 -19.91 9.54
CA LEU A 192 0.40 -20.37 8.86
C LEU A 192 0.95 -21.66 9.46
N MET A 193 0.98 -21.78 10.80
CA MET A 193 1.44 -23.00 11.46
C MET A 193 0.51 -24.17 11.13
N THR A 194 -0.81 -23.93 11.17
CA THR A 194 -1.83 -24.90 10.79
C THR A 194 -1.65 -25.37 9.34
N ALA A 195 -1.48 -24.43 8.41
CA ALA A 195 -1.24 -24.73 7.00
C ALA A 195 0.07 -25.51 6.78
N SER A 196 1.12 -25.19 7.52
CA SER A 196 2.42 -25.86 7.46
C SER A 196 2.35 -27.30 7.96
N GLU A 197 1.63 -27.57 9.04
CA GLU A 197 1.40 -28.93 9.54
C GLU A 197 0.58 -29.77 8.56
N LEU A 198 -0.47 -29.18 7.95
CA LEU A 198 -1.25 -29.82 6.89
C LEU A 198 -0.41 -30.08 5.64
N ALA A 199 0.40 -29.10 5.20
CA ALA A 199 1.27 -29.23 4.05
C ALA A 199 2.24 -30.41 4.21
N ARG A 200 2.85 -30.57 5.38
CA ARG A 200 3.73 -31.70 5.67
C ARG A 200 3.00 -33.04 5.69
N ALA A 201 1.78 -33.08 6.25
CA ALA A 201 1.00 -34.30 6.33
C ALA A 201 0.49 -34.79 4.97
N PHE A 202 0.14 -33.87 4.07
CA PHE A 202 -0.46 -34.18 2.76
C PHE A 202 0.47 -33.92 1.57
N GLY A 203 1.73 -33.56 1.81
CA GLY A 203 2.71 -33.27 0.75
C GLY A 203 2.33 -32.08 -0.12
N LYS A 204 1.68 -31.06 0.45
CA LYS A 204 1.24 -29.84 -0.27
C LYS A 204 2.27 -28.71 -0.12
N LYS A 205 2.23 -27.73 -1.02
CA LYS A 205 3.02 -26.50 -0.97
C LYS A 205 2.28 -25.44 -0.15
N VAL A 206 3.02 -24.50 0.44
CA VAL A 206 2.44 -23.37 1.17
C VAL A 206 2.74 -22.07 0.43
N GLU A 207 1.71 -21.27 0.19
CA GLU A 207 1.81 -19.91 -0.31
C GLU A 207 1.21 -18.94 0.71
N ALA A 208 2.01 -18.01 1.22
CA ALA A 208 1.58 -16.93 2.08
C ALA A 208 1.19 -15.71 1.22
N ILE A 209 -0.05 -15.25 1.37
CA ILE A 209 -0.59 -14.08 0.70
C ILE A 209 -0.87 -12.96 1.70
N ALA A 210 -0.34 -11.78 1.43
CA ALA A 210 -0.60 -10.57 2.17
C ALA A 210 -1.24 -9.55 1.24
N VAL A 211 -2.34 -8.93 1.68
CA VAL A 211 -3.02 -7.89 0.91
C VAL A 211 -3.25 -6.67 1.78
N TYR A 212 -2.79 -5.51 1.29
CA TYR A 212 -3.03 -4.22 1.92
C TYR A 212 -4.01 -3.41 1.09
N ASP A 213 -4.92 -2.67 1.75
CA ASP A 213 -5.91 -1.83 1.08
C ASP A 213 -5.45 -0.37 1.06
N PRO A 214 -4.87 0.11 -0.05
CA PRO A 214 -4.52 1.52 -0.16
C PRO A 214 -5.79 2.38 -0.19
N TYR A 215 -6.88 1.88 -0.79
CA TYR A 215 -8.10 2.61 -1.15
C TYR A 215 -9.00 3.01 0.02
N LEU A 216 -8.91 2.33 1.16
CA LEU A 216 -9.70 2.69 2.35
C LEU A 216 -9.38 4.13 2.77
N HIS A 217 -8.11 4.51 2.78
CA HIS A 217 -7.67 5.85 3.10
C HIS A 217 -8.28 6.87 2.12
N TYR A 218 -8.24 6.61 0.82
CA TYR A 218 -8.84 7.47 -0.20
C TYR A 218 -10.33 7.73 0.05
N SER A 219 -11.10 6.68 0.37
CA SER A 219 -12.54 6.77 0.55
C SER A 219 -12.95 7.63 1.75
N VAL A 220 -12.22 7.50 2.87
CA VAL A 220 -12.46 8.31 4.09
C VAL A 220 -12.11 9.76 3.84
N PHE A 221 -10.99 10.03 3.16
CA PHE A 221 -10.54 11.40 2.88
C PHE A 221 -11.47 12.10 1.88
N ASN A 222 -11.84 11.47 0.78
CA ASN A 222 -12.80 12.02 -0.18
C ASN A 222 -14.18 12.28 0.45
N GLY A 223 -14.59 11.45 1.42
CA GLY A 223 -15.80 11.69 2.21
C GLY A 223 -15.73 12.98 3.03
N ILE A 224 -14.57 13.31 3.60
CA ILE A 224 -14.34 14.54 4.38
C ILE A 224 -14.29 15.77 3.47
N VAL A 225 -13.63 15.68 2.29
CA VAL A 225 -13.51 16.79 1.33
C VAL A 225 -14.89 17.35 0.93
N ASN A 226 -15.88 16.49 0.78
CA ASN A 226 -17.24 16.87 0.38
C ASN A 226 -18.08 17.54 1.49
N VAL A 227 -17.59 17.53 2.74
CA VAL A 227 -18.28 18.12 3.91
C VAL A 227 -17.57 19.39 4.41
N LEU A 228 -16.34 19.63 3.95
CA LEU A 228 -15.57 20.82 4.32
C LEU A 228 -16.07 22.07 3.59
N THR A 229 -16.11 23.20 4.29
CA THR A 229 -16.42 24.51 3.70
C THR A 229 -15.34 24.92 2.69
N GLU A 230 -15.66 25.77 1.70
CA GLU A 230 -14.69 26.24 0.69
C GLU A 230 -13.40 26.82 1.29
N GLN A 231 -13.46 27.41 2.50
CA GLN A 231 -12.28 27.93 3.20
C GLN A 231 -11.44 26.84 3.85
N ALA A 232 -12.06 25.79 4.42
CA ALA A 232 -11.33 24.65 4.96
C ALA A 232 -10.72 23.80 3.83
N ALA A 233 -11.42 23.67 2.71
CA ALA A 233 -10.95 22.98 1.53
C ALA A 233 -9.75 23.68 0.83
N LYS A 234 -9.59 25.01 0.99
CA LYS A 234 -8.44 25.76 0.43
C LYS A 234 -7.16 25.63 1.27
N VAL A 235 -7.28 25.36 2.56
CA VAL A 235 -6.13 25.14 3.46
C VAL A 235 -5.54 23.73 3.26
N PHE A 236 -6.39 22.77 2.89
CA PHE A 236 -5.96 21.44 2.45
C PHE A 236 -5.65 21.47 0.95
N ARG A 237 -4.37 21.48 0.57
CA ARG A 237 -3.97 21.44 -0.86
C ARG A 237 -4.12 20.02 -1.40
N PHE A 238 -5.33 19.67 -1.82
CA PHE A 238 -5.74 18.29 -2.03
C PHE A 238 -5.00 17.51 -3.13
N GLU A 239 -4.57 18.09 -4.26
CA GLU A 239 -4.00 17.27 -5.34
C GLU A 239 -2.56 16.79 -5.07
N GLU A 240 -1.65 17.71 -4.73
CA GLU A 240 -0.25 17.35 -4.44
C GLU A 240 -0.11 16.63 -3.10
N GLN A 241 -0.91 17.01 -2.09
CA GLN A 241 -0.91 16.34 -0.80
C GLN A 241 -1.52 14.95 -0.89
N ASN A 242 -2.61 14.73 -1.64
CA ASN A 242 -3.11 13.38 -1.87
C ASN A 242 -2.07 12.53 -2.60
N GLN A 243 -1.52 13.00 -3.73
CA GLN A 243 -0.57 12.19 -4.50
C GLN A 243 0.68 11.78 -3.70
N LEU A 244 1.22 12.68 -2.88
CA LEU A 244 2.28 12.33 -1.93
C LEU A 244 1.81 11.36 -0.85
N HIS A 245 0.68 11.65 -0.21
CA HIS A 245 0.15 10.81 0.88
C HIS A 245 -0.19 9.39 0.40
N GLU A 246 -0.65 9.27 -0.84
CA GLU A 246 -0.92 8.03 -1.56
C GLU A 246 0.37 7.23 -1.79
N GLU A 247 1.39 7.82 -2.42
CA GLU A 247 2.68 7.15 -2.64
C GLU A 247 3.36 6.77 -1.30
N ILE A 248 3.20 7.60 -0.27
CA ILE A 248 3.75 7.39 1.07
C ILE A 248 3.08 6.25 1.82
N ILE A 249 1.75 6.26 1.89
CA ILE A 249 1.01 5.23 2.61
C ILE A 249 1.13 3.89 1.89
N ASP A 250 1.06 3.89 0.56
CA ASP A 250 1.09 2.65 -0.20
C ASP A 250 2.45 1.96 -0.09
N THR A 251 3.54 2.74 -0.16
CA THR A 251 4.90 2.21 0.03
C THR A 251 5.11 1.74 1.47
N GLY A 252 4.64 2.50 2.46
CA GLY A 252 4.78 2.13 3.88
C GLY A 252 3.99 0.89 4.26
N LEU A 253 2.73 0.80 3.84
CA LEU A 253 1.88 -0.38 4.03
C LEU A 253 2.47 -1.60 3.32
N ALA A 254 2.92 -1.45 2.07
CA ALA A 254 3.58 -2.53 1.34
C ALA A 254 4.76 -3.10 2.13
N GLN A 255 5.63 -2.24 2.69
CA GLN A 255 6.77 -2.68 3.49
C GLN A 255 6.37 -3.41 4.79
N ILE A 256 5.30 -2.97 5.47
CA ILE A 256 4.81 -3.63 6.69
C ILE A 256 4.33 -5.05 6.37
N TYR A 257 3.49 -5.19 5.34
CA TYR A 257 2.98 -6.50 4.92
C TYR A 257 4.09 -7.39 4.34
N GLN A 258 5.04 -6.81 3.63
CA GLN A 258 6.25 -7.49 3.19
C GLN A 258 7.05 -8.06 4.39
N SER A 259 7.21 -7.28 5.47
CA SER A 259 7.85 -7.75 6.69
C SER A 259 7.10 -8.94 7.31
N HIS A 260 5.77 -8.95 7.31
CA HIS A 260 4.98 -10.09 7.79
C HIS A 260 5.20 -11.36 6.94
N LEU A 261 5.34 -11.21 5.62
CA LEU A 261 5.68 -12.33 4.73
C LEU A 261 7.10 -12.87 4.97
N GLU A 262 8.07 -12.00 5.26
CA GLU A 262 9.45 -12.41 5.61
C GLU A 262 9.52 -13.13 6.96
N VAL A 263 8.72 -12.70 7.94
CA VAL A 263 8.56 -13.44 9.21
C VAL A 263 7.94 -14.81 8.94
N SER A 264 6.92 -14.87 8.09
CA SER A 264 6.27 -16.12 7.70
C SER A 264 7.26 -17.11 7.07
N GLU A 265 8.07 -16.64 6.11
CA GLU A 265 9.11 -17.46 5.46
C GLU A 265 10.14 -18.01 6.44
N ARG A 266 10.58 -17.20 7.42
CA ARG A 266 11.48 -17.67 8.49
C ARG A 266 10.83 -18.75 9.34
N MET A 267 9.57 -18.55 9.75
CA MET A 267 8.82 -19.55 10.52
C MET A 267 8.67 -20.87 9.74
N GLY A 268 8.36 -20.81 8.44
CA GLY A 268 8.32 -22.01 7.60
C GLY A 268 9.67 -22.69 7.47
N SER A 269 10.75 -21.91 7.32
CA SER A 269 12.12 -22.44 7.24
C SER A 269 12.51 -23.20 8.52
N GLU A 270 12.13 -22.70 9.70
CA GLU A 270 12.32 -23.41 10.98
C GLU A 270 11.56 -24.75 11.04
N MET A 271 10.46 -24.87 10.31
CA MET A 271 9.68 -26.10 10.16
C MET A 271 10.13 -26.98 8.99
N GLY A 272 11.11 -26.54 8.19
CA GLY A 272 11.59 -27.23 7.00
C GLY A 272 10.65 -27.14 5.78
N ILE A 273 9.81 -26.11 5.71
CA ILE A 273 8.85 -25.90 4.61
C ILE A 273 9.17 -24.61 3.86
N ALA A 274 9.29 -24.71 2.54
CA ALA A 274 9.44 -23.55 1.67
C ALA A 274 8.08 -22.84 1.51
N ILE A 275 8.03 -21.55 1.83
CA ILE A 275 6.83 -20.72 1.69
C ILE A 275 7.02 -19.77 0.51
N LYS A 276 6.11 -19.86 -0.47
CA LYS A 276 6.01 -18.86 -1.54
C LYS A 276 5.34 -17.60 -0.97
N LYS A 277 5.89 -16.42 -1.25
CA LYS A 277 5.37 -15.12 -0.78
C LYS A 277 4.65 -14.40 -1.92
N THR A 278 3.46 -13.87 -1.63
CA THR A 278 2.68 -13.06 -2.57
C THR A 278 2.14 -11.82 -1.85
N LEU A 279 2.55 -10.64 -2.32
CA LEU A 279 2.07 -9.35 -1.82
C LEU A 279 1.20 -8.70 -2.90
N LEU A 280 -0.02 -8.28 -2.54
CA LEU A 280 -0.94 -7.59 -3.44
C LEU A 280 -1.49 -6.31 -2.79
N ASP A 281 -1.83 -5.34 -3.63
CA ASP A 281 -2.57 -4.14 -3.25
C ASP A 281 -4.07 -4.30 -3.58
N GLY A 282 -4.93 -3.70 -2.77
CA GLY A 282 -6.38 -3.57 -2.98
C GLY A 282 -7.22 -4.18 -1.87
N LYS A 283 -8.53 -4.32 -2.12
CA LYS A 283 -9.44 -4.89 -1.12
C LYS A 283 -9.06 -6.35 -0.80
N PRO A 284 -8.76 -6.69 0.48
CA PRO A 284 -8.14 -7.97 0.82
C PRO A 284 -8.94 -9.19 0.37
N PHE A 285 -10.23 -9.28 0.72
CA PHE A 285 -11.04 -10.43 0.33
C PHE A 285 -11.12 -10.59 -1.19
N GLN A 286 -11.21 -9.50 -1.95
CA GLN A 286 -11.35 -9.53 -3.40
C GLN A 286 -10.06 -10.04 -4.07
N LYS A 287 -8.91 -9.50 -3.65
CA LYS A 287 -7.61 -9.91 -4.20
C LYS A 287 -7.26 -11.35 -3.82
N ILE A 288 -7.59 -11.79 -2.61
CA ILE A 288 -7.45 -13.20 -2.20
C ILE A 288 -8.29 -14.10 -3.10
N LEU A 289 -9.56 -13.75 -3.36
CA LEU A 289 -10.44 -14.54 -4.22
C LEU A 289 -9.97 -14.55 -5.68
N ASP A 290 -9.55 -13.40 -6.22
CA ASP A 290 -9.03 -13.29 -7.59
C ASP A 290 -7.74 -14.09 -7.77
N HIS A 291 -6.87 -14.10 -6.76
CA HIS A 291 -5.67 -14.95 -6.74
C HIS A 291 -6.04 -16.43 -6.66
N ALA A 292 -6.95 -16.81 -5.75
CA ALA A 292 -7.40 -18.19 -5.58
C ALA A 292 -8.08 -18.75 -6.85
N ARG A 293 -8.81 -17.93 -7.61
CA ARG A 293 -9.36 -18.35 -8.92
C ARG A 293 -8.28 -18.66 -9.95
N LYS A 294 -7.15 -17.95 -9.91
CA LYS A 294 -6.02 -18.14 -10.84
C LYS A 294 -5.16 -19.34 -10.45
N THR A 295 -4.92 -19.53 -9.15
CA THR A 295 -4.02 -20.56 -8.64
C THR A 295 -4.74 -21.86 -8.26
N ASN A 296 -6.07 -21.83 -8.13
CA ASN A 296 -6.92 -22.95 -7.73
C ASN A 296 -6.36 -23.73 -6.52
N PRO A 297 -6.14 -23.07 -5.36
CA PRO A 297 -5.49 -23.70 -4.22
C PRO A 297 -6.35 -24.85 -3.69
N TRP A 298 -5.73 -25.86 -3.08
CA TRP A 298 -6.40 -26.98 -2.41
C TRP A 298 -7.23 -26.51 -1.22
N LEU A 299 -6.69 -25.57 -0.46
CA LEU A 299 -7.28 -25.03 0.76
C LEU A 299 -6.84 -23.57 0.94
N ILE A 300 -7.77 -22.70 1.32
CA ILE A 300 -7.45 -21.37 1.86
C ILE A 300 -7.49 -21.46 3.38
N VAL A 301 -6.44 -21.04 4.07
CA VAL A 301 -6.37 -20.99 5.54
C VAL A 301 -6.30 -19.54 6.00
N LEU A 302 -7.23 -19.15 6.88
CA LEU A 302 -7.31 -17.79 7.43
C LEU A 302 -7.48 -17.84 8.94
N GLY A 303 -6.97 -16.83 9.65
CA GLY A 303 -7.45 -16.53 10.99
C GLY A 303 -8.93 -16.14 10.98
N ARG A 304 -9.66 -16.35 12.08
CA ARG A 304 -11.06 -15.92 12.19
C ARG A 304 -11.20 -14.41 12.26
N ILE A 305 -10.26 -13.76 12.91
CA ILE A 305 -10.18 -12.31 13.09
C ILE A 305 -8.80 -11.80 12.65
N GLY A 306 -8.73 -10.50 12.36
CA GLY A 306 -7.52 -9.85 11.87
C GLY A 306 -6.88 -8.91 12.89
N VAL A 307 -5.81 -8.24 12.47
CA VAL A 307 -4.98 -7.36 13.32
C VAL A 307 -5.73 -6.18 13.94
N HIS A 308 -6.81 -5.72 13.31
CA HIS A 308 -7.62 -4.59 13.77
C HIS A 308 -8.80 -5.01 14.67
N SER A 309 -8.97 -6.30 14.94
CA SER A 309 -10.07 -6.77 15.78
C SER A 309 -9.82 -6.46 17.26
N PRO A 310 -10.87 -6.08 18.02
CA PRO A 310 -10.82 -6.00 19.48
C PRO A 310 -10.35 -7.33 20.10
N LYS A 311 -9.74 -7.27 21.29
CA LYS A 311 -9.23 -8.47 21.98
C LYS A 311 -10.33 -9.46 22.37
N ASP A 312 -11.55 -8.97 22.57
CA ASP A 312 -12.74 -9.73 22.96
C ASP A 312 -13.67 -10.04 21.77
N GLU A 313 -13.24 -9.74 20.54
CA GLU A 313 -14.01 -10.03 19.33
C GLU A 313 -14.21 -11.53 19.16
N LYS A 314 -15.49 -11.93 19.03
CA LYS A 314 -15.89 -13.33 18.81
C LYS A 314 -16.53 -13.55 17.45
N ALA A 315 -16.95 -12.48 16.78
CA ALA A 315 -17.49 -12.56 15.44
C ALA A 315 -16.39 -12.84 14.41
N LEU A 316 -16.80 -13.34 13.25
CA LEU A 316 -15.92 -13.55 12.12
C LEU A 316 -15.53 -12.18 11.52
N GLY A 317 -14.25 -11.99 11.21
CA GLY A 317 -13.78 -10.79 10.54
C GLY A 317 -14.42 -10.61 9.16
N SER A 318 -14.66 -9.36 8.75
CA SER A 318 -15.37 -9.04 7.50
C SER A 318 -14.69 -9.61 6.25
N ASN A 319 -13.37 -9.56 6.16
CA ASN A 319 -12.62 -10.16 5.04
C ASN A 319 -12.81 -11.68 5.01
N VAL A 320 -12.74 -12.32 6.17
CA VAL A 320 -12.87 -13.77 6.32
C VAL A 320 -14.30 -14.22 5.99
N GLU A 321 -15.32 -13.47 6.40
CA GLU A 321 -16.72 -13.75 6.04
C GLU A 321 -16.94 -13.67 4.51
N ASN A 322 -16.39 -12.66 3.86
CA ASN A 322 -16.51 -12.51 2.41
C ASN A 322 -15.76 -13.63 1.65
N VAL A 323 -14.55 -14.01 2.10
CA VAL A 323 -13.82 -15.15 1.52
C VAL A 323 -14.59 -16.45 1.75
N LEU A 324 -15.08 -16.68 2.97
CA LEU A 324 -15.88 -17.87 3.30
C LEU A 324 -17.12 -17.98 2.40
N ARG A 325 -17.80 -16.87 2.11
CA ARG A 325 -18.97 -16.90 1.21
C ARG A 325 -18.55 -17.15 -0.23
N ALA A 326 -17.61 -16.39 -0.77
CA ALA A 326 -17.35 -16.34 -2.21
C ALA A 326 -16.26 -17.29 -2.74
N ALA A 327 -15.45 -17.90 -1.88
CA ALA A 327 -14.43 -18.86 -2.30
C ALA A 327 -15.07 -20.13 -2.88
N THR A 328 -14.48 -20.61 -3.97
CA THR A 328 -14.86 -21.84 -4.68
C THR A 328 -14.08 -23.06 -4.20
N CYS A 329 -12.90 -22.85 -3.62
CA CYS A 329 -12.11 -23.86 -2.92
C CYS A 329 -12.49 -23.97 -1.45
N ASP A 330 -12.04 -25.04 -0.80
CA ASP A 330 -12.21 -25.23 0.64
C ASP A 330 -11.59 -24.09 1.44
N VAL A 331 -12.18 -23.79 2.60
CA VAL A 331 -11.73 -22.73 3.51
C VAL A 331 -11.60 -23.28 4.92
N LEU A 332 -10.43 -23.13 5.52
CA LEU A 332 -10.16 -23.45 6.92
C LEU A 332 -10.02 -22.15 7.72
N LEU A 333 -10.87 -22.01 8.73
CA LEU A 333 -10.83 -20.93 9.71
C LEU A 333 -10.08 -21.40 10.94
N SER A 334 -8.94 -20.77 11.23
CA SER A 334 -8.05 -21.12 12.35
C SER A 334 -8.28 -20.21 13.55
N THR A 335 -8.39 -20.78 14.74
CA THR A 335 -8.42 -20.08 16.05
C THR A 335 -7.07 -20.10 16.74
N ARG A 336 -6.11 -20.89 16.25
CA ARG A 336 -4.75 -20.95 16.78
C ARG A 336 -4.14 -19.55 16.85
N LEU A 337 -3.54 -19.23 17.99
CA LEU A 337 -2.76 -18.01 18.20
C LEU A 337 -1.28 -18.38 18.19
N GLU A 338 -0.50 -17.72 17.35
CA GLU A 338 0.95 -17.87 17.31
C GLU A 338 1.59 -16.48 17.27
N VAL A 339 2.55 -16.23 18.16
CA VAL A 339 3.34 -15.00 18.13
C VAL A 339 4.76 -15.38 17.71
N PRO A 340 5.31 -14.78 16.64
CA PRO A 340 6.66 -15.09 16.20
C PRO A 340 7.68 -14.86 17.32
N ARG A 341 8.62 -15.80 17.50
CA ARG A 341 9.69 -15.69 18.52
C ARG A 341 10.52 -14.41 18.38
N LEU A 342 10.67 -13.92 17.15
CA LEU A 342 11.34 -12.64 16.88
C LEU A 342 10.64 -11.50 17.62
N ASP A 343 9.31 -11.46 17.58
CA ASP A 343 8.51 -10.41 18.19
C ASP A 343 8.54 -10.53 19.73
N VAL A 344 8.45 -11.76 20.26
CA VAL A 344 8.59 -12.02 21.71
C VAL A 344 9.96 -11.60 22.23
N ARG A 345 11.04 -12.00 21.53
CA ARG A 345 12.40 -11.56 21.89
C ARG A 345 12.53 -10.05 21.81
N ALA A 346 11.86 -9.39 20.87
CA ALA A 346 11.92 -7.94 20.74
C ALA A 346 11.29 -7.28 21.98
N GLU A 347 10.12 -7.74 22.39
CA GLU A 347 9.44 -7.21 23.59
C GLU A 347 10.22 -7.47 24.88
N GLU A 348 10.85 -8.63 25.03
CA GLU A 348 11.57 -9.00 26.26
C GLU A 348 12.96 -8.34 26.37
N THR A 349 13.64 -8.14 25.24
CA THR A 349 15.04 -7.66 25.24
C THR A 349 15.18 -6.18 24.96
N VAL A 350 14.15 -5.52 24.43
CA VAL A 350 14.20 -4.12 24.03
C VAL A 350 13.39 -3.25 25.00
N ARG A 351 14.06 -2.33 25.70
CA ARG A 351 13.41 -1.36 26.59
C ARG A 351 13.04 -0.09 25.85
N TRP A 352 11.93 0.56 26.20
CA TRP A 352 11.58 1.87 25.64
C TRP A 352 12.00 2.99 26.58
N THR A 353 12.51 4.11 26.06
CA THR A 353 12.71 5.30 26.88
C THR A 353 11.37 5.98 27.18
N PRO A 354 11.25 6.75 28.28
CA PRO A 354 10.02 7.48 28.61
C PRO A 354 9.57 8.43 27.48
N GLU A 355 10.52 9.06 26.78
CA GLU A 355 10.25 9.96 25.66
C GLU A 355 9.67 9.19 24.46
N ALA A 356 10.19 7.99 24.19
CA ALA A 356 9.71 7.12 23.11
C ALA A 356 8.28 6.61 23.40
N GLU A 357 7.99 6.21 24.65
CA GLU A 357 6.65 5.82 25.09
C GLU A 357 5.65 6.97 24.98
N GLU A 358 6.05 8.19 25.36
CA GLU A 358 5.18 9.36 25.24
C GLU A 358 4.87 9.71 23.78
N ARG A 359 5.80 9.49 22.85
CA ARG A 359 5.52 9.60 21.41
C ARG A 359 4.54 8.53 20.94
N MET A 360 4.65 7.30 21.43
CA MET A 360 3.75 6.19 21.06
C MET A 360 2.30 6.43 21.52
N LYS A 361 2.06 7.22 22.57
CA LYS A 361 0.70 7.62 22.97
C LYS A 361 0.01 8.53 21.96
N ARG A 362 0.76 9.24 21.11
CA ARG A 362 0.22 10.13 20.06
C ARG A 362 -0.17 9.37 18.79
N VAL A 363 0.21 8.10 18.69
CA VAL A 363 -0.13 7.25 17.55
C VAL A 363 -1.60 6.82 17.68
N PRO A 364 -2.42 6.94 16.62
CA PRO A 364 -3.81 6.49 16.64
C PRO A 364 -3.94 5.02 17.03
N GLU A 365 -4.95 4.70 17.85
CA GLU A 365 -5.08 3.37 18.44
C GLU A 365 -5.21 2.25 17.39
N GLN A 366 -5.78 2.54 16.21
CA GLN A 366 -5.92 1.58 15.12
C GLN A 366 -4.58 1.07 14.56
N VAL A 367 -3.53 1.88 14.59
CA VAL A 367 -2.21 1.56 13.98
C VAL A 367 -1.10 1.40 15.01
N LYS A 368 -1.37 1.70 16.28
CA LYS A 368 -0.39 1.71 17.37
C LYS A 368 0.26 0.35 17.60
N GLY A 369 -0.50 -0.75 17.51
CA GLY A 369 0.05 -2.11 17.63
C GLY A 369 1.03 -2.46 16.50
N ILE A 370 0.67 -2.08 15.27
CA ILE A 370 1.51 -2.27 14.08
C ILE A 370 2.78 -1.43 14.20
N ALA A 371 2.65 -0.14 14.55
CA ALA A 371 3.77 0.77 14.72
C ALA A 371 4.75 0.29 15.80
N ARG A 372 4.25 -0.14 16.96
CA ARG A 372 5.09 -0.66 18.05
C ARG A 372 5.85 -1.92 17.62
N THR A 373 5.17 -2.86 16.96
CA THR A 373 5.79 -4.09 16.46
C THR A 373 6.85 -3.79 15.39
N GLY A 374 6.57 -2.86 14.47
CA GLY A 374 7.52 -2.43 13.44
C GLY A 374 8.78 -1.81 14.03
N VAL A 375 8.63 -0.92 15.02
CA VAL A 375 9.77 -0.30 15.73
C VAL A 375 10.59 -1.35 16.50
N LEU A 376 9.93 -2.29 17.17
CA LEU A 376 10.58 -3.39 17.90
C LEU A 376 11.38 -4.31 16.96
N ARG A 377 10.81 -4.68 15.81
CA ARG A 377 11.50 -5.48 14.80
C ARG A 377 12.72 -4.76 14.24
N LEU A 378 12.60 -3.46 13.94
CA LEU A 378 13.72 -2.64 13.48
C LEU A 378 14.83 -2.58 14.54
N ALA A 379 14.45 -2.35 15.80
CA ALA A 379 15.40 -2.28 16.91
C ALA A 379 16.21 -3.58 17.00
N LEU A 380 15.55 -4.75 16.95
CA LEU A 380 16.24 -6.03 16.92
C LEU A 380 17.14 -6.23 15.69
N GLU A 381 16.65 -5.91 14.50
CA GLU A 381 17.41 -6.05 13.26
C GLU A 381 18.71 -5.25 13.29
N LYS A 382 18.67 -4.05 13.89
CA LYS A 382 19.84 -3.18 14.09
C LYS A 382 20.62 -3.46 15.38
N GLY A 383 20.17 -4.40 16.20
CA GLY A 383 20.82 -4.75 17.47
C GLY A 383 20.65 -3.70 18.59
N HIS A 384 19.65 -2.83 18.50
CA HIS A 384 19.31 -1.90 19.57
C HIS A 384 18.58 -2.61 20.71
N SER A 385 19.12 -2.49 21.93
CA SER A 385 18.48 -2.96 23.17
C SER A 385 17.57 -1.92 23.82
N VAL A 386 17.57 -0.68 23.32
CA VAL A 386 16.73 0.41 23.81
C VAL A 386 16.12 1.17 22.63
N VAL A 387 14.78 1.24 22.57
CA VAL A 387 14.06 2.12 21.65
C VAL A 387 14.10 3.54 22.19
N THR A 388 14.87 4.39 21.52
CA THR A 388 14.93 5.83 21.76
C THR A 388 14.07 6.58 20.74
N SER A 389 13.86 7.88 20.94
CA SER A 389 13.27 8.77 19.93
C SER A 389 13.96 8.66 18.57
N ALA A 390 15.29 8.48 18.52
CA ALA A 390 16.03 8.35 17.27
C ALA A 390 15.71 7.03 16.54
N VAL A 391 15.47 5.93 17.28
CA VAL A 391 15.04 4.66 16.69
C VAL A 391 13.62 4.76 16.14
N ILE A 392 12.74 5.53 16.80
CA ILE A 392 11.42 5.86 16.26
C ILE A 392 11.56 6.69 14.98
N ASP A 393 12.41 7.72 14.98
CA ASP A 393 12.64 8.56 13.80
C ASP A 393 13.22 7.74 12.64
N GLU A 394 14.11 6.79 12.92
CA GLU A 394 14.64 5.87 11.92
C GLU A 394 13.61 4.86 11.41
N ALA A 395 12.71 4.39 12.27
CA ALA A 395 11.56 3.58 11.85
C ALA A 395 10.64 4.39 10.94
N MET A 396 10.39 5.65 11.29
CA MET A 396 9.64 6.56 10.44
C MET A 396 10.34 6.76 9.10
N ASP A 397 11.67 6.95 9.07
CA ASP A 397 12.42 7.11 7.81
C ASP A 397 12.45 5.85 6.94
N ARG A 398 12.37 4.66 7.55
CA ARG A 398 12.30 3.38 6.82
C ARG A 398 10.91 3.17 6.24
N PHE A 399 9.89 3.28 7.09
CA PHE A 399 8.50 2.94 6.76
C PHE A 399 7.72 4.10 6.12
N MET A 400 8.22 5.34 6.19
CA MET A 400 7.66 6.52 5.52
C MET A 400 8.68 7.03 4.47
N PRO A 401 8.28 7.42 3.26
CA PRO A 401 9.21 7.97 2.29
C PRO A 401 9.72 9.36 2.69
N LYS A 402 10.96 9.63 2.27
CA LYS A 402 11.71 10.85 2.57
C LYS A 402 11.01 12.15 2.14
N SER A 403 10.09 12.09 1.18
CA SER A 403 9.33 13.23 0.67
C SER A 403 8.21 13.72 1.61
N ALA A 404 7.78 12.89 2.57
CA ALA A 404 6.70 13.21 3.51
C ALA A 404 7.03 14.42 4.40
N SER A 405 8.26 14.48 4.92
CA SER A 405 8.71 15.54 5.83
C SER A 405 8.87 16.88 5.10
N THR A 406 9.39 16.83 3.87
CA THR A 406 9.61 18.00 3.02
C THR A 406 8.28 18.56 2.50
N ALA A 407 7.35 17.70 2.09
CA ALA A 407 6.03 18.10 1.61
C ALA A 407 5.16 18.72 2.71
N THR A 408 5.24 18.21 3.95
CA THR A 408 4.50 18.77 5.09
C THR A 408 4.99 20.18 5.44
N LYS A 409 6.30 20.43 5.35
CA LYS A 409 6.91 21.76 5.49
C LYS A 409 6.49 22.69 4.34
N ALA A 410 6.54 22.15 3.11
CA ALA A 410 5.94 22.64 1.87
C ALA A 410 4.58 23.32 2.06
N LEU A 411 3.65 22.52 2.58
CA LEU A 411 2.26 22.89 2.80
C LEU A 411 2.09 23.96 3.89
N ALA A 412 2.82 23.82 5.01
CA ALA A 412 2.72 24.73 6.14
C ALA A 412 3.14 26.17 5.76
N GLU A 413 4.26 26.28 5.04
CA GLU A 413 4.77 27.54 4.49
C GLU A 413 3.76 28.18 3.53
N ALA A 414 3.14 27.35 2.71
CA ALA A 414 2.33 27.84 1.63
C ALA A 414 0.86 28.16 2.07
N VAL A 415 0.39 27.57 3.18
CA VAL A 415 -0.81 28.03 3.93
C VAL A 415 -0.53 29.34 4.67
N ALA A 416 0.69 29.52 5.18
CA ALA A 416 1.10 30.75 5.85
C ALA A 416 1.10 31.95 4.88
N LEU A 417 1.66 31.78 3.68
CA LEU A 417 1.66 32.76 2.59
C LEU A 417 0.24 33.17 2.15
N GLU A 418 -0.70 32.22 2.05
CA GLU A 418 -2.13 32.51 1.75
C GLU A 418 -2.77 33.39 2.82
N ARG A 419 -2.54 33.08 4.11
CA ARG A 419 -3.07 33.90 5.22
C ARG A 419 -2.43 35.29 5.25
N ALA A 420 -1.13 35.39 4.92
CA ALA A 420 -0.37 36.63 4.88
C ALA A 420 -0.89 37.66 3.86
N LYS A 421 -1.63 37.23 2.82
CA LYS A 421 -2.30 38.14 1.86
C LYS A 421 -3.42 38.97 2.49
N SER A 422 -4.03 38.48 3.57
CA SER A 422 -5.21 39.11 4.21
C SER A 422 -4.90 39.81 5.53
N ARG A 423 -3.85 39.38 6.23
CA ARG A 423 -3.40 39.93 7.51
C ARG A 423 -1.94 39.53 7.76
N PRO A 424 -1.16 40.28 8.56
CA PRO A 424 0.19 39.88 8.93
C PRO A 424 0.19 38.51 9.65
N VAL A 425 1.08 37.61 9.24
CA VAL A 425 1.22 36.27 9.84
C VAL A 425 2.64 36.08 10.35
N SER A 426 2.76 35.69 11.61
CA SER A 426 4.05 35.39 12.26
C SER A 426 4.42 33.93 12.01
N MET A 427 5.46 33.68 11.23
CA MET A 427 5.99 32.35 10.91
C MET A 427 7.20 32.01 11.76
N CYS A 428 7.22 30.81 12.35
CA CYS A 428 8.39 30.34 13.09
C CYS A 428 9.57 30.07 12.15
N ARG A 429 10.72 30.72 12.38
CA ARG A 429 11.92 30.53 11.53
C ARG A 429 12.52 29.13 11.60
N ALA A 430 12.32 28.42 12.71
CA ALA A 430 12.87 27.09 12.90
C ALA A 430 12.09 25.99 12.16
N CYS A 431 10.76 26.08 12.10
CA CYS A 431 9.91 24.99 11.55
C CYS A 431 8.94 25.42 10.44
N GLY A 432 8.82 26.71 10.13
CA GLY A 432 7.95 27.23 9.07
C GLY A 432 6.45 27.28 9.43
N VAL A 433 6.09 26.95 10.67
CA VAL A 433 4.67 26.95 11.10
C VAL A 433 4.19 28.36 11.38
N ALA A 434 3.07 28.74 10.75
CA ALA A 434 2.36 29.99 11.04
C ALA A 434 1.72 29.97 12.43
N ALA A 435 2.00 30.97 13.23
CA ALA A 435 1.34 31.16 14.50
C ALA A 435 -0.12 31.56 14.34
N THR A 436 -0.95 31.03 15.23
CA THR A 436 -2.38 31.34 15.28
C THR A 436 -2.66 32.74 15.84
N GLN A 437 -1.71 33.30 16.59
CA GLN A 437 -1.77 34.62 17.23
C GLN A 437 -0.77 35.58 16.57
N SER A 438 -1.02 36.89 16.65
CA SER A 438 -0.19 37.92 16.02
C SER A 438 1.20 38.06 16.65
N ASP A 439 1.33 37.82 17.96
CA ASP A 439 2.61 37.89 18.71
C ASP A 439 2.90 36.58 19.47
N PRO A 440 3.28 35.51 18.78
CA PRO A 440 3.61 34.24 19.42
C PRO A 440 4.95 34.32 20.17
N VAL A 441 4.93 34.03 21.47
CA VAL A 441 6.15 33.95 22.29
C VAL A 441 6.88 32.60 22.08
N ARG A 442 6.15 31.54 21.73
CA ARG A 442 6.71 30.18 21.57
C ARG A 442 5.93 29.37 20.54
N CYS A 443 6.65 28.65 19.69
CA CYS A 443 6.07 27.80 18.65
C CYS A 443 5.41 26.56 19.29
N THR A 444 4.16 26.29 18.94
CA THR A 444 3.40 25.14 19.44
C THR A 444 3.90 23.80 18.91
N VAL A 445 4.69 23.82 17.82
CA VAL A 445 5.19 22.61 17.16
C VAL A 445 6.62 22.29 17.58
N CYS A 446 7.55 23.26 17.49
CA CYS A 446 8.96 23.03 17.79
C CYS A 446 9.47 23.72 19.06
N GLY A 447 8.65 24.55 19.72
CA GLY A 447 9.03 25.23 20.97
C GLY A 447 9.99 26.42 20.82
N ALA A 448 10.39 26.80 19.60
CA ALA A 448 11.26 27.94 19.32
C ALA A 448 10.55 29.29 19.52
N SER A 449 11.31 30.34 19.83
CA SER A 449 10.81 31.69 20.11
C SER A 449 11.13 32.71 19.01
N ASP A 450 11.69 32.28 17.88
CA ASP A 450 12.06 33.15 16.77
C ASP A 450 11.01 33.09 15.65
N PHE A 451 10.43 34.24 15.33
CA PHE A 451 9.31 34.41 14.40
C PHE A 451 9.56 35.56 13.42
N GLU A 452 9.16 35.35 12.17
CA GLU A 452 9.21 36.31 11.08
C GLU A 452 7.80 36.72 10.67
N VAL A 453 7.53 38.02 10.60
CA VAL A 453 6.21 38.54 10.24
C VAL A 453 6.15 38.78 8.74
N ILE A 454 5.28 38.05 8.05
CA ILE A 454 5.03 38.24 6.62
C ILE A 454 3.78 39.12 6.47
N SER A 455 3.95 40.30 5.87
CA SER A 455 2.87 41.26 5.59
C SER A 455 2.57 41.37 4.08
N PRO A 456 1.36 41.85 3.70
CA PRO A 456 1.01 42.09 2.29
C PRO A 456 2.00 43.01 1.56
N GLU A 457 2.51 44.04 2.24
CA GLU A 457 3.49 45.00 1.72
C GLU A 457 4.86 44.36 1.42
N MET A 458 5.19 43.27 2.12
CA MET A 458 6.43 42.51 1.90
C MET A 458 6.34 41.66 0.64
N ILE A 459 5.15 41.13 0.33
CA ILE A 459 4.88 40.37 -0.91
C ILE A 459 4.95 41.30 -2.13
N GLU A 460 4.43 42.53 -2.05
CA GLU A 460 4.54 43.53 -3.12
C GLU A 460 6.00 43.97 -3.36
N LYS A 461 6.81 44.07 -2.30
CA LYS A 461 8.25 44.37 -2.42
C LYS A 461 9.02 43.25 -3.11
N ILE A 462 8.71 41.98 -2.82
CA ILE A 462 9.33 40.83 -3.50
C ILE A 462 9.01 40.85 -4.99
N ALA A 463 7.76 41.16 -5.37
CA ALA A 463 7.35 41.32 -6.77
C ALA A 463 8.03 42.51 -7.49
N ALA A 464 8.36 43.58 -6.75
CA ALA A 464 9.11 44.72 -7.28
C ALA A 464 10.61 44.43 -7.48
N VAL A 465 11.18 43.47 -6.76
CA VAL A 465 12.56 43.01 -6.93
C VAL A 465 12.72 42.13 -8.19
N GLU A 466 11.67 41.41 -8.60
CA GLU A 466 11.67 40.53 -9.80
C GLU A 466 11.38 41.24 -11.15
N GLY A 467 11.57 42.56 -11.23
CA GLY A 467 11.54 43.30 -12.51
C GLY A 467 10.17 43.75 -13.03
N GLY A 468 9.09 43.59 -12.25
CA GLY A 468 7.75 44.05 -12.62
C GLY A 468 6.93 43.04 -13.44
N LEU A 469 5.63 43.32 -13.57
CA LEU A 469 4.61 42.41 -14.10
C LEU A 469 4.16 42.83 -15.50
N GLU A 470 4.32 41.95 -16.50
CA GLU A 470 3.77 42.13 -17.85
C GLU A 470 2.49 41.29 -18.04
N GLU A 471 1.45 41.86 -18.65
CA GLU A 471 0.16 41.21 -18.89
C GLU A 471 0.14 40.52 -20.27
N GLU A 472 0.00 39.20 -20.33
CA GLU A 472 -0.10 38.42 -21.58
C GLU A 472 -1.47 37.73 -21.71
N THR A 473 -2.03 37.75 -22.91
CA THR A 473 -3.30 37.07 -23.24
C THR A 473 -3.02 35.64 -23.69
N THR A 474 -3.59 34.68 -22.98
CA THR A 474 -3.52 33.25 -23.31
C THR A 474 -4.32 32.90 -24.57
N TYR A 475 -4.09 31.70 -25.14
CA TYR A 475 -4.78 31.19 -26.33
C TYR A 475 -6.32 31.17 -26.20
N ASP A 476 -6.83 31.10 -24.96
CA ASP A 476 -8.26 31.03 -24.65
C ASP A 476 -8.87 32.43 -24.37
N GLY A 477 -8.15 33.52 -24.65
CA GLY A 477 -8.63 34.90 -24.54
C GLY A 477 -8.60 35.52 -23.14
N ARG A 478 -7.98 34.87 -22.14
CA ARG A 478 -7.86 35.38 -20.76
C ARG A 478 -6.47 35.94 -20.46
N LYS A 479 -6.41 36.97 -19.62
CA LYS A 479 -5.18 37.68 -19.25
C LYS A 479 -4.50 37.08 -18.01
N LEU A 480 -3.20 36.82 -18.08
CA LEU A 480 -2.34 36.40 -16.96
C LEU A 480 -1.10 37.29 -16.92
N ARG A 481 -0.62 37.63 -15.72
CA ARG A 481 0.59 38.44 -15.55
C ARG A 481 1.81 37.55 -15.36
N TRP A 482 2.93 37.87 -16.01
CA TRP A 482 4.22 37.19 -15.84
C TRP A 482 5.24 38.16 -15.26
N THR A 483 6.07 37.71 -14.32
CA THR A 483 7.28 38.46 -13.97
C THR A 483 8.30 38.33 -15.10
N GLU A 484 9.13 39.36 -15.28
CA GLU A 484 10.14 39.39 -16.34
C GLU A 484 11.10 38.19 -16.23
N ASP A 485 11.46 37.82 -15.00
CA ASP A 485 12.28 36.66 -14.69
C ASP A 485 11.63 35.32 -15.04
N ALA A 486 10.35 35.13 -14.71
CA ALA A 486 9.62 33.93 -15.09
C ALA A 486 9.57 33.76 -16.62
N ARG A 487 9.43 34.88 -17.33
CA ARG A 487 9.45 34.89 -18.79
C ARG A 487 10.84 34.52 -19.32
N ARG A 488 11.92 35.11 -18.78
CA ARG A 488 13.31 34.74 -19.11
C ARG A 488 13.56 33.25 -18.92
N GLY A 489 13.00 32.67 -17.85
CA GLY A 489 13.09 31.24 -17.59
C GLY A 489 12.52 30.37 -18.70
N LEU A 490 11.38 30.73 -19.28
CA LEU A 490 10.84 30.01 -20.45
C LEU A 490 11.74 30.10 -21.68
N TRP A 491 12.44 31.22 -21.86
CA TRP A 491 13.33 31.45 -23.00
C TRP A 491 14.68 30.74 -22.92
N THR A 492 15.03 30.17 -21.76
CA THR A 492 16.20 29.26 -21.62
C THR A 492 16.04 27.98 -22.44
N MET A 493 14.80 27.57 -22.73
CA MET A 493 14.51 26.40 -23.57
C MET A 493 14.72 26.70 -25.06
N LYS A 494 15.75 26.08 -25.64
CA LYS A 494 16.12 26.23 -27.07
C LYS A 494 15.08 25.60 -28.03
N ASN A 495 14.38 24.54 -27.60
CA ASN A 495 13.37 23.87 -28.43
C ASN A 495 12.01 24.61 -28.38
N ALA A 496 11.56 25.11 -29.52
CA ALA A 496 10.33 25.90 -29.65
C ALA A 496 9.03 25.11 -29.41
N TYR A 497 9.03 23.79 -29.59
CA TYR A 497 7.87 22.93 -29.27
C TYR A 497 7.80 22.70 -27.75
N GLN A 498 8.93 22.38 -27.13
CA GLN A 498 9.06 22.16 -25.69
C GLN A 498 8.69 23.42 -24.90
N ARG A 499 9.22 24.59 -25.31
CA ARG A 499 8.89 25.89 -24.69
C ARG A 499 7.39 26.20 -24.73
N ARG A 500 6.71 25.92 -25.85
CA ARG A 500 5.26 26.12 -25.97
C ARG A 500 4.46 25.19 -25.06
N ARG A 501 4.85 23.91 -25.01
CA ARG A 501 4.20 22.91 -24.14
C ARG A 501 4.37 23.25 -22.65
N VAL A 502 5.58 23.64 -22.24
CA VAL A 502 5.89 24.01 -20.85
C VAL A 502 5.19 25.31 -20.47
N LYS A 503 5.20 26.35 -21.32
CA LYS A 503 4.41 27.59 -21.10
C LYS A 503 2.93 27.29 -20.87
N ALA A 504 2.30 26.48 -21.72
CA ALA A 504 0.89 26.12 -21.55
C ALA A 504 0.61 25.37 -20.23
N ARG A 505 1.58 24.57 -19.76
CA ARG A 505 1.48 23.83 -18.50
C ARG A 505 1.65 24.74 -17.28
N VAL A 506 2.59 25.69 -17.33
CA VAL A 506 2.74 26.77 -16.32
C VAL A 506 1.45 27.59 -16.23
N GLU A 507 0.89 28.03 -17.36
CA GLU A 507 -0.37 28.79 -17.39
C GLU A 507 -1.57 27.96 -16.91
N LYS A 508 -1.63 26.66 -17.23
CA LYS A 508 -2.68 25.78 -16.73
C LYS A 508 -2.58 25.59 -15.21
N ARG A 509 -1.37 25.39 -14.67
CA ARG A 509 -1.14 25.22 -13.23
C ARG A 509 -1.40 26.52 -12.48
N ALA A 510 -0.94 27.66 -13.00
CA ALA A 510 -1.27 28.98 -12.46
C ALA A 510 -2.78 29.23 -12.42
N ARG A 511 -3.52 28.80 -13.45
CA ARG A 511 -4.99 28.89 -13.49
C ARG A 511 -5.69 27.98 -12.46
N MET A 512 -5.26 26.73 -12.34
CA MET A 512 -5.80 25.80 -11.32
C MET A 512 -5.56 26.34 -9.91
N MET A 513 -4.44 27.02 -9.70
CA MET A 513 -4.05 27.64 -8.43
C MET A 513 -4.57 29.07 -8.25
N ARG A 514 -5.35 29.61 -9.20
CA ARG A 514 -5.89 30.98 -9.23
C ARG A 514 -4.83 32.07 -8.95
N LEU A 515 -3.64 31.91 -9.53
CA LEU A 515 -2.58 32.89 -9.47
C LEU A 515 -2.79 33.95 -10.55
N ASP A 516 -2.90 35.21 -10.13
CA ASP A 516 -3.06 36.35 -11.04
C ASP A 516 -1.72 36.82 -11.64
N ALA A 517 -0.61 36.29 -11.12
CA ALA A 517 0.76 36.57 -11.54
C ALA A 517 1.64 35.30 -11.43
N ILE A 518 2.49 35.08 -12.42
CA ILE A 518 3.42 33.96 -12.52
C ILE A 518 4.82 34.48 -12.18
N THR A 519 5.37 34.06 -11.04
CA THR A 519 6.70 34.42 -10.53
C THR A 519 7.79 33.46 -11.02
N LEU A 520 9.06 33.84 -10.84
CA LEU A 520 10.22 33.05 -11.26
C LEU A 520 10.23 31.67 -10.60
N GLU A 521 10.05 31.61 -9.28
CA GLU A 521 10.06 30.37 -8.50
C GLU A 521 8.96 29.41 -8.95
N PHE A 522 7.77 29.94 -9.22
CA PHE A 522 6.63 29.15 -9.68
C PHE A 522 6.88 28.57 -11.09
N ALA A 523 7.35 29.41 -12.01
CA ALA A 523 7.71 28.95 -13.36
C ALA A 523 8.84 27.92 -13.31
N ARG A 524 9.85 28.13 -12.44
CA ARG A 524 10.98 27.23 -12.28
C ARG A 524 10.57 25.83 -11.90
N GLN A 525 9.74 25.67 -10.88
CA GLN A 525 9.30 24.35 -10.43
C GLN A 525 8.66 23.54 -11.57
N VAL A 526 7.75 24.17 -12.32
CA VAL A 526 7.05 23.52 -13.43
C VAL A 526 7.98 23.23 -14.62
N ILE A 527 8.97 24.09 -14.87
CA ILE A 527 9.95 23.87 -15.93
C ILE A 527 10.92 22.73 -15.56
N GLU A 528 11.42 22.69 -14.33
CA GLU A 528 12.36 21.65 -13.86
C GLU A 528 11.69 20.26 -13.83
N GLU A 529 10.43 20.17 -13.38
CA GLU A 529 9.65 18.92 -13.40
C GLU A 529 9.44 18.36 -14.84
N GLU A 530 9.22 19.22 -15.83
CA GLU A 530 8.99 18.79 -17.22
C GLU A 530 10.28 18.53 -18.00
N THR A 531 11.36 19.22 -17.66
CA THR A 531 12.63 19.13 -18.40
C THR A 531 13.62 18.17 -17.75
N GLY A 532 13.43 17.82 -16.47
CA GLY A 532 14.34 16.98 -15.70
C GLY A 532 15.70 17.63 -15.42
N ALA A 533 15.84 18.93 -15.69
CA ALA A 533 17.08 19.68 -15.51
C ALA A 533 16.82 20.97 -14.73
N PRO A 534 17.71 21.36 -13.79
CA PRO A 534 17.55 22.57 -12.99
C PRO A 534 17.59 23.83 -13.87
N LEU A 535 16.71 24.78 -13.59
CA LEU A 535 16.59 26.03 -14.31
C LEU A 535 17.55 27.06 -13.67
N GLU A 536 18.66 27.33 -14.34
CA GLU A 536 19.59 28.37 -13.92
C GLU A 536 19.13 29.73 -14.43
N ILE A 537 18.57 30.55 -13.54
CA ILE A 537 18.24 31.96 -13.82
C ILE A 537 18.98 32.77 -12.78
N GLN A 538 19.99 33.53 -13.23
CA GLN A 538 20.73 34.43 -12.35
C GLN A 538 19.88 35.69 -12.12
N ALA A 539 19.27 35.80 -10.94
CA ALA A 539 18.58 37.01 -10.46
C ALA A 539 19.37 37.69 -9.30
N PRO A 540 19.24 39.03 -9.12
CA PRO A 540 20.24 39.86 -8.43
C PRO A 540 19.88 40.19 -6.97
N SER A 541 20.84 40.04 -6.06
CA SER A 541 20.94 40.74 -4.75
C SER A 541 22.27 40.31 -4.09
N GLY A 542 23.01 41.15 -3.37
CA GLY A 542 22.53 42.07 -2.33
C GLY A 542 22.59 41.36 -0.97
N GLU A 543 23.80 41.30 -0.41
CA GLU A 543 24.20 41.15 1.01
C GLU A 543 23.43 40.20 1.97
N LYS A 544 24.16 39.24 2.56
CA LYS A 544 24.54 39.28 4.00
C LYS A 544 25.61 38.25 4.40
N ALA A 545 26.40 38.66 5.40
CA ALA A 545 27.46 37.98 6.16
C ALA A 545 27.10 36.53 6.61
N ALA A 546 28.04 35.61 6.93
CA ALA A 546 29.28 35.82 7.66
C ALA A 546 30.32 34.67 7.52
N THR A 547 31.59 35.08 7.51
CA THR A 547 32.79 34.50 8.15
C THR A 547 33.29 33.09 7.79
N GLY A 548 34.44 33.07 7.10
CA GLY A 548 35.39 31.96 7.01
C GLY A 548 36.65 32.28 6.19
N THR A 549 37.48 33.24 6.64
CA THR A 549 38.92 33.47 6.31
C THR A 549 39.43 33.13 4.88
N GLY A 550 39.65 34.04 3.92
CA GLY A 550 39.67 35.51 3.90
C GLY A 550 40.83 36.08 3.06
N SER A 551 41.04 35.64 1.82
CA SER A 551 41.74 36.46 0.80
C SER A 551 40.66 37.13 -0.05
N ASP A 552 40.09 38.22 0.46
CA ASP A 552 38.93 38.87 -0.15
C ASP A 552 39.23 39.30 -1.58
N ALA A 553 38.36 38.91 -2.51
CA ALA A 553 38.38 39.40 -3.88
C ALA A 553 38.13 40.92 -3.84
N LYS A 554 39.13 41.71 -4.22
CA LYS A 554 39.09 43.17 -4.16
C LYS A 554 38.56 43.72 -5.49
N LEU A 555 37.90 44.88 -5.40
CA LEU A 555 37.57 45.65 -6.59
C LEU A 555 38.87 46.20 -7.20
N VAL A 556 39.23 45.70 -8.38
CA VAL A 556 40.43 46.12 -9.10
C VAL A 556 40.16 47.39 -9.89
N ALA A 557 39.11 47.38 -10.72
CA ALA A 557 38.72 48.53 -11.55
C ALA A 557 37.24 48.41 -11.98
N ARG A 558 36.70 49.45 -12.62
CA ARG A 558 35.38 49.43 -13.28
C ARG A 558 35.50 49.83 -14.74
N ASP A 559 34.71 49.22 -15.61
CA ASP A 559 34.61 49.66 -17.01
C ASP A 559 33.71 50.91 -17.17
N ASP A 560 33.63 51.47 -18.38
CA ASP A 560 32.83 52.66 -18.71
C ASP A 560 31.33 52.51 -18.41
N LYS A 561 30.83 51.28 -18.30
CA LYS A 561 29.43 50.95 -17.96
C LYS A 561 29.26 50.61 -16.47
N LYS A 562 30.27 50.92 -15.64
CA LYS A 562 30.35 50.67 -14.20
C LYS A 562 30.39 49.19 -13.78
N ASN A 563 30.67 48.27 -14.71
CA ASN A 563 30.82 46.85 -14.38
C ASN A 563 32.15 46.63 -13.63
N PRO A 564 32.15 45.98 -12.47
CA PRO A 564 33.35 45.79 -11.66
C PRO A 564 34.22 44.62 -12.18
N LEU A 565 35.54 44.80 -12.17
CA LEU A 565 36.53 43.72 -12.21
C LEU A 565 36.89 43.37 -10.76
N ILE A 566 36.53 42.17 -10.32
CA ILE A 566 36.70 41.71 -8.94
C ILE A 566 37.62 40.50 -8.97
N SER A 567 38.78 40.58 -8.32
CA SER A 567 39.82 39.54 -8.36
C SER A 567 40.49 39.39 -7.00
N THR A 568 40.93 38.18 -6.67
CA THR A 568 41.76 37.92 -5.48
C THR A 568 43.23 38.30 -5.67
N PHE A 569 43.65 38.51 -6.93
CA PHE A 569 44.97 39.01 -7.32
C PHE A 569 44.95 40.52 -7.52
N ASP A 570 46.10 41.17 -7.28
CA ASP A 570 46.33 42.56 -7.70
C ASP A 570 46.56 42.58 -9.22
N TRP A 571 45.99 43.56 -9.94
CA TRP A 571 46.21 43.73 -11.38
C TRP A 571 46.90 45.06 -11.65
N THR A 572 47.69 45.14 -12.71
CA THR A 572 48.14 46.43 -13.21
C THR A 572 47.00 47.16 -13.95
N ASP A 573 47.07 48.49 -14.02
CA ASP A 573 46.04 49.30 -14.68
C ASP A 573 45.90 48.92 -16.17
N GLU A 574 47.02 48.59 -16.84
CA GLU A 574 47.03 48.14 -18.24
C GLU A 574 46.37 46.77 -18.41
N ALA A 575 46.57 45.85 -17.45
CA ALA A 575 45.95 44.53 -17.44
C ALA A 575 44.42 44.62 -17.26
N ALA A 576 43.97 45.50 -16.34
CA ALA A 576 42.56 45.76 -16.09
C ALA A 576 41.87 46.40 -17.32
N GLN A 577 42.51 47.38 -17.96
CA GLN A 577 42.00 47.98 -19.19
C GLN A 577 41.95 46.96 -20.35
N ARG A 578 42.92 46.06 -20.43
CA ARG A 578 43.00 45.05 -21.48
C ARG A 578 41.86 44.03 -21.41
N ILE A 579 41.47 43.62 -20.20
CA ILE A 579 40.33 42.71 -20.02
C ILE A 579 38.98 43.40 -20.25
N PHE A 580 38.88 44.71 -20.01
CA PHE A 580 37.65 45.46 -20.34
C PHE A 580 37.34 45.54 -21.83
N ARG A 581 38.34 45.35 -22.70
CA ARG A 581 38.09 45.19 -24.16
C ARG A 581 37.34 43.90 -24.51
N VAL A 582 37.30 42.91 -23.61
CA VAL A 582 36.44 41.73 -23.77
C VAL A 582 35.01 42.11 -23.41
N PRO A 583 33.99 41.79 -24.26
CA PRO A 583 32.60 42.12 -23.97
C PRO A 583 32.14 41.62 -22.61
N ALA A 584 31.47 42.48 -21.84
CA ALA A 584 30.93 42.15 -20.52
C ALA A 584 29.93 40.99 -20.57
N GLY A 585 29.82 40.24 -19.47
CA GLY A 585 29.06 39.00 -19.39
C GLY A 585 29.96 37.77 -19.46
N PHE A 586 29.41 36.64 -19.91
CA PHE A 586 30.05 35.31 -19.85
C PHE A 586 31.48 35.27 -20.42
N MET A 587 31.73 35.94 -21.56
CA MET A 587 33.06 35.91 -22.20
C MET A 587 34.15 36.59 -21.36
N ARG A 588 33.85 37.71 -20.70
CA ARG A 588 34.81 38.39 -19.81
C ARG A 588 35.05 37.60 -18.54
N SER A 589 34.01 37.04 -17.93
CA SER A 589 34.13 36.22 -16.72
C SER A 589 34.96 34.95 -16.96
N GLN A 590 34.76 34.27 -18.08
CA GLN A 590 35.55 33.09 -18.43
C GLN A 590 37.01 33.44 -18.77
N THR A 591 37.22 34.56 -19.45
CA THR A 591 38.57 35.05 -19.73
C THR A 591 39.29 35.41 -18.42
N GLN A 592 38.60 36.04 -17.48
CA GLN A 592 39.13 36.41 -16.17
C GLN A 592 39.50 35.18 -15.33
N ALA A 593 38.58 34.23 -15.15
CA ALA A 593 38.82 33.02 -14.36
C ALA A 593 40.04 32.23 -14.86
N ARG A 594 40.25 32.21 -16.17
CA ARG A 594 41.38 31.55 -16.81
C ARG A 594 42.70 32.28 -16.63
N ILE A 595 42.70 33.62 -16.67
CA ILE A 595 43.90 34.42 -16.35
C ILE A 595 44.27 34.23 -14.88
N GLU A 596 43.29 34.17 -13.98
CA GLU A 596 43.51 33.91 -12.56
C GLU A 596 43.98 32.47 -12.29
N GLU A 597 43.57 31.50 -13.11
CA GLU A 597 44.09 30.13 -13.08
C GLU A 597 45.55 30.06 -13.54
N LEU A 598 45.89 30.74 -14.65
CA LEU A 598 47.28 30.92 -15.10
C LEU A 598 48.15 31.62 -14.04
N ALA A 599 47.58 32.59 -13.32
CA ALA A 599 48.25 33.27 -12.21
C ALA A 599 48.51 32.30 -11.04
N ARG A 600 47.54 31.45 -10.70
CA ARG A 600 47.69 30.38 -9.68
C ARG A 600 48.76 29.36 -10.08
N GLU A 601 48.72 28.87 -11.31
CA GLU A 601 49.69 27.89 -11.82
C GLU A 601 51.13 28.42 -11.79
N ARG A 602 51.31 29.72 -12.03
CA ARG A 602 52.63 30.37 -12.02
C ARG A 602 53.02 30.98 -10.68
N ALA A 603 52.19 30.82 -9.64
CA ALA A 603 52.36 31.45 -8.34
C ALA A 603 52.64 32.97 -8.44
N ALA A 604 52.01 33.64 -9.43
CA ALA A 604 52.17 35.07 -9.64
C ALA A 604 51.32 35.85 -8.63
N ALA A 605 51.94 36.81 -7.93
CA ALA A 605 51.24 37.64 -6.94
C ALA A 605 50.41 38.78 -7.59
N THR A 606 50.79 39.20 -8.81
CA THR A 606 50.15 40.29 -9.55
C THR A 606 49.91 39.87 -10.99
N ILE A 607 48.74 40.18 -11.54
CA ILE A 607 48.37 39.96 -12.93
C ILE A 607 48.80 41.17 -13.76
N ASP A 608 49.80 40.99 -14.60
CA ASP A 608 50.31 41.99 -15.53
C ASP A 608 49.71 41.84 -16.94
N LEU A 609 50.03 42.79 -17.82
CA LEU A 609 49.51 42.79 -19.19
C LEU A 609 49.91 41.51 -19.96
N ALA A 610 51.11 40.97 -19.72
CA ALA A 610 51.61 39.80 -20.42
C ALA A 610 50.78 38.55 -20.09
N LEU A 611 50.42 38.36 -18.80
CA LEU A 611 49.59 37.24 -18.36
C LEU A 611 48.16 37.33 -18.94
N VAL A 612 47.61 38.54 -19.05
CA VAL A 612 46.29 38.78 -19.66
C VAL A 612 46.30 38.47 -21.15
N GLU A 613 47.35 38.88 -21.88
CA GLU A 613 47.47 38.60 -23.31
C GLU A 613 47.60 37.11 -23.60
N GLU A 614 48.40 36.40 -22.79
CA GLU A 614 48.55 34.95 -22.87
C GLU A 614 47.24 34.21 -22.58
N GLY A 615 46.52 34.60 -21.53
CA GLY A 615 45.21 34.02 -21.20
C GLY A 615 44.17 34.22 -22.32
N ILE A 616 44.19 35.38 -22.98
CA ILE A 616 43.30 35.68 -24.12
C ILE A 616 43.70 34.90 -25.37
N GLU A 617 45.00 34.76 -25.66
CA GLU A 617 45.49 33.98 -26.81
C GLU A 617 45.19 32.49 -26.65
N PHE A 618 45.35 31.96 -25.44
CA PHE A 618 44.99 30.59 -25.10
C PHE A 618 43.47 30.36 -25.23
N GLY A 619 42.64 31.33 -24.81
CA GLY A 619 41.19 31.32 -25.03
C GLY A 619 40.80 31.31 -26.52
N LYS A 620 41.48 32.12 -27.35
CA LYS A 620 41.28 32.14 -28.81
C LYS A 620 41.66 30.80 -29.47
N ARG A 621 42.77 30.17 -29.03
CA ARG A 621 43.20 28.87 -29.56
C ARG A 621 42.20 27.77 -29.26
N MET A 622 41.70 27.68 -28.03
CA MET A 622 40.66 26.71 -27.67
C MET A 622 39.35 26.95 -28.40
N MET A 623 38.95 28.22 -28.61
CA MET A 623 37.74 28.54 -29.37
C MET A 623 37.90 28.16 -30.85
N ALA A 624 39.10 28.34 -31.42
CA ALA A 624 39.43 27.90 -32.77
C ALA A 624 39.42 26.36 -32.91
N GLU A 625 39.97 25.63 -31.94
CA GLU A 625 39.92 24.15 -31.89
C GLU A 625 38.49 23.64 -31.74
N MET A 626 37.68 24.28 -30.89
CA MET A 626 36.28 23.93 -30.71
C MET A 626 35.48 24.19 -31.99
N ILE A 627 35.67 25.32 -32.68
CA ILE A 627 35.01 25.62 -33.97
C ILE A 627 35.46 24.66 -35.07
N ALA A 628 36.74 24.24 -35.08
CA ALA A 628 37.25 23.24 -36.01
C ALA A 628 36.58 21.87 -35.81
N SER A 629 36.26 21.49 -34.56
CA SER A 629 35.56 20.23 -34.25
C SER A 629 34.09 20.18 -34.72
N TYR A 630 33.46 21.33 -34.96
CA TYR A 630 32.07 21.42 -35.45
C TYR A 630 31.96 21.49 -36.98
N SER A 631 33.07 21.62 -37.72
CA SER A 631 33.07 21.93 -39.16
C SER A 631 33.51 20.78 -40.10
N ALA A 632 33.52 19.52 -39.64
CA ALA A 632 33.85 18.36 -40.49
C ALA A 632 32.70 17.32 -40.52
N PRO A 633 31.94 17.20 -41.63
CA PRO A 633 31.03 16.08 -41.85
C PRO A 633 31.73 14.93 -42.61
N GLY A 634 31.67 13.71 -42.05
CA GLY A 634 31.72 12.44 -42.77
C GLY A 634 33.10 11.84 -43.10
N ALA A 635 33.56 10.94 -42.24
CA ALA A 635 34.42 9.80 -42.63
C ALA A 635 34.26 8.67 -41.60
N GLY A 636 33.23 7.85 -41.79
CA GLY A 636 33.10 6.58 -41.07
C GLY A 636 34.19 5.63 -41.56
N ALA A 637 35.12 5.29 -40.66
CA ALA A 637 36.09 4.23 -40.89
C ALA A 637 35.35 2.88 -40.92
N ALA A 638 35.48 2.19 -42.04
CA ALA A 638 34.91 0.89 -42.29
C ALA A 638 35.91 -0.25 -42.01
N THR A 639 35.35 -1.37 -41.50
CA THR A 639 35.65 -2.79 -41.82
C THR A 639 36.94 -3.46 -41.26
N PRO A 640 36.98 -4.82 -41.08
CA PRO A 640 36.32 -5.83 -41.91
C PRO A 640 35.47 -6.93 -41.25
N ALA A 641 34.65 -7.49 -42.13
CA ALA A 641 33.75 -8.61 -41.97
C ALA A 641 34.47 -9.95 -41.72
N ARG A 642 33.73 -10.89 -41.12
CA ARG A 642 33.88 -12.32 -41.34
C ARG A 642 32.54 -12.94 -41.68
N ASP A 643 32.50 -13.58 -42.83
CA ASP A 643 31.43 -14.37 -43.40
C ASP A 643 31.08 -15.60 -42.54
N SER A 644 29.80 -15.95 -42.48
CA SER A 644 29.34 -17.29 -42.91
C SER A 644 27.82 -17.39 -42.96
N ALA A 645 27.34 -17.54 -44.21
CA ALA A 645 26.34 -18.49 -44.71
C ALA A 645 24.95 -18.62 -44.05
N ALA A 646 23.98 -18.55 -44.95
CA ALA A 646 22.54 -18.69 -44.78
C ALA A 646 22.04 -20.14 -44.64
N ALA A 647 20.83 -20.30 -44.10
CA ALA A 647 19.83 -21.21 -44.66
C ALA A 647 18.40 -20.74 -44.35
N SER A 648 17.61 -20.64 -45.42
CA SER A 648 16.19 -20.30 -45.53
C SER A 648 15.26 -21.46 -45.18
N SER A 649 14.00 -21.19 -44.78
CA SER A 649 12.79 -21.57 -45.56
C SER A 649 11.44 -21.39 -44.82
N THR A 650 10.61 -20.51 -45.40
CA THR A 650 9.17 -20.65 -45.76
C THR A 650 8.05 -20.93 -44.73
N ALA A 651 7.16 -19.93 -44.70
CA ALA A 651 5.71 -19.86 -44.49
C ALA A 651 4.80 -21.11 -44.68
N SER A 652 3.69 -21.15 -43.90
CA SER A 652 2.31 -21.10 -44.44
C SER A 652 1.25 -21.01 -43.32
N ALA A 653 0.30 -20.08 -43.48
CA ALA A 653 -1.00 -20.05 -42.80
C ALA A 653 -1.98 -21.11 -43.38
N PRO A 654 -3.15 -21.33 -42.77
CA PRO A 654 -4.34 -20.68 -43.33
C PRO A 654 -5.33 -20.11 -42.29
N ALA A 655 -6.29 -19.36 -42.83
CA ALA A 655 -7.37 -18.63 -42.17
C ALA A 655 -8.71 -19.41 -42.16
N ASP A 656 -9.74 -18.72 -41.66
CA ASP A 656 -11.18 -19.02 -41.53
C ASP A 656 -11.57 -19.73 -40.23
N GLY A 657 -12.48 -19.24 -39.38
CA GLY A 657 -13.44 -18.15 -39.49
C GLY A 657 -14.74 -18.60 -38.79
N ASN A 658 -15.16 -17.94 -37.72
CA ASN A 658 -16.60 -17.69 -37.52
C ASN A 658 -16.87 -16.61 -36.47
N ALA A 659 -17.66 -15.64 -36.87
CA ALA A 659 -18.21 -14.57 -36.07
C ALA A 659 -19.58 -14.99 -35.50
N GLY A 660 -19.95 -14.44 -34.36
CA GLY A 660 -21.27 -14.65 -33.76
C GLY A 660 -21.45 -13.80 -32.52
N GLY A 661 -21.53 -12.48 -32.70
CA GLY A 661 -22.01 -11.56 -31.67
C GLY A 661 -23.54 -11.61 -31.57
N TYR A 662 -24.07 -11.56 -30.36
CA TYR A 662 -25.45 -11.16 -30.11
C TYR A 662 -25.46 -10.17 -28.94
N LEU A 663 -25.99 -8.98 -29.24
CA LEU A 663 -26.44 -7.96 -28.32
C LEU A 663 -27.97 -7.96 -28.32
N ASN A 664 -28.52 -7.67 -27.14
CA ASN A 664 -29.77 -6.93 -26.85
C ASN A 664 -31.13 -7.63 -26.66
N GLU A 665 -31.80 -7.07 -25.63
CA GLU A 665 -33.24 -6.92 -25.34
C GLU A 665 -33.92 -8.00 -24.49
N VAL A 666 -34.16 -7.72 -23.19
CA VAL A 666 -35.33 -6.99 -22.61
C VAL A 666 -36.62 -7.82 -22.72
N THR A 667 -36.95 -8.52 -21.64
CA THR A 667 -38.25 -8.47 -20.94
C THR A 667 -38.14 -9.15 -19.57
#